data_AF-A0A7C1Z3P8-F1
#
_entry.id   AF-A0A7C1Z3P8-F1
#
_cell.length_a   1.000
_cell.length_b   1.000
_cell.length_c   1.000
_cell.angle_alpha   90.00
_cell.angle_beta   90.00
_cell.angle_gamma   90.00
#
_symmetry.space_group_name_H-M   'P 1'
#
loop_
_entity.id
_entity.type
_entity.pdbx_description
1 polymer ?
#
loop_
_entity_poly.entity_id
_entity_poly.type
_entity_poly.pdbx_seq_one_letter_code
_entity_poly.pdbx_strand_id
1 'polypeptide(L)'
;MKQTNQLKYLLVGLSLVFSIKASCQFQSSILHYNDSLRLVYHSDKDGNRIPDFSYAGYKNGEAELPELPVVLEISPISGDNTAHIQAAIDSVSSLELDSNGHRGALLLNPGLYPIHGIIYLGSSGVVLRGSGESADSTGTILQGIGNTPHQRKLIVIGGNKKTKWSDEVPGSRINITSEYVPAGSRTFEVSDASKYTIGDNIIIRHPSTSKWLAAVDYGGTAGDVLWKPGQIDMYFNRFITRIEGNKIQVDVPIYHELDRSLSQAYAWIFTRSKLVTESGIENLRIEIQTSGPEDEDHVWSGINFVRVEDCWAINVSVLYFGYAGFFFEDATRSTVMDCSALEPKSKITGSRRYNFNLGSACNNILFKNCHASESRHAFVSNGTSTVSGIVFTSCSTVDDHTASESHRRWGQALLYDKNSHNSKNTTRVLGLYNRGDYGTGHGWTGTHQVAWNVSAPNNQIVIQKPPIGQNYGIGCDATVDNKGPFPNPVGYIEGTGENITPESLYEAQLLERLTYGLVPDAPGRLTETDYSFTDNSGYVNLEWIDISLDENQYVLERSTDGGTSFEKLAHLGENIESYSDTNILQDNYHYRIKAVNEIGSSPWSNLLHVELSITAGLSSPEDQHEIIVFPNPFTDLLTVKSSISIQNIVLYDAVGRVVKHVIANKKGEVLINVKDLSNGIYFIALYSDNDRIAFNKIVKNMIIGQSGP
;
A
#
# COMPACT_ATOMS: atom_id res chain seq x y z
N MET A 1 8.04 12.91 82.05
CA MET A 1 8.83 13.76 81.13
C MET A 1 8.27 13.50 79.75
N LYS A 2 7.41 14.37 79.20
CA LYS A 2 7.75 15.49 78.27
C LYS A 2 8.65 14.98 77.12
N GLN A 3 8.38 15.15 75.83
CA GLN A 3 7.50 16.08 75.13
C GLN A 3 7.42 15.64 73.65
N THR A 4 6.23 15.78 73.07
CA THR A 4 5.94 15.88 71.63
C THR A 4 6.65 17.09 71.00
N ASN A 5 7.01 16.99 69.72
CA ASN A 5 7.17 18.16 68.85
C ASN A 5 6.81 17.80 67.39
N GLN A 6 5.61 18.21 66.99
CA GLN A 6 5.29 18.54 65.61
C GLN A 6 5.75 19.98 65.35
N LEU A 7 6.38 20.24 64.20
CA LEU A 7 6.49 21.60 63.68
C LEU A 7 6.16 21.63 62.18
N LYS A 8 5.27 22.58 61.89
CA LYS A 8 4.63 22.92 60.63
C LYS A 8 5.65 23.52 59.66
N TYR A 9 5.56 23.15 58.37
CA TYR A 9 6.04 24.02 57.30
C TYR A 9 4.85 24.57 56.50
N LEU A 10 4.91 25.88 56.35
CA LEU A 10 3.90 26.79 55.84
C LEU A 10 3.88 26.74 54.31
N LEU A 11 2.70 26.51 53.73
CA LEU A 11 2.45 26.75 52.30
C LEU A 11 2.59 28.25 52.02
N VAL A 12 3.48 28.63 51.11
CA VAL A 12 3.41 29.90 50.39
C VAL A 12 3.21 29.55 48.93
N GLY A 13 1.96 29.69 48.47
CA GLY A 13 1.60 29.56 47.07
C GLY A 13 2.06 30.80 46.29
N LEU A 14 2.96 30.60 45.33
CA LEU A 14 3.20 31.55 44.26
C LEU A 14 2.57 30.96 43.00
N SER A 15 1.33 31.35 42.73
CA SER A 15 0.57 30.95 41.55
C SER A 15 1.12 31.69 40.33
N LEU A 16 2.19 31.17 39.71
CA LEU A 16 2.47 31.47 38.31
C LEU A 16 1.48 30.67 37.46
N VAL A 17 0.37 31.32 37.09
CA VAL A 17 -0.49 30.84 36.01
C VAL A 17 0.28 31.03 34.71
N PHE A 18 1.11 30.05 34.36
CA PHE A 18 1.43 29.84 32.96
C PHE A 18 0.14 29.33 32.32
N SER A 19 -0.51 30.19 31.53
CA SER A 19 -1.49 29.75 30.55
C SER A 19 -0.76 28.85 29.57
N ILE A 20 -0.71 27.55 29.87
CA ILE A 20 -0.44 26.54 28.86
C ILE A 20 -1.61 26.66 27.90
N LYS A 21 -1.40 27.34 26.77
CA LYS A 21 -2.24 27.10 25.61
C LYS A 21 -2.01 25.63 25.27
N ALA A 22 -2.90 24.76 25.75
CA ALA A 22 -3.06 23.46 25.13
C ALA A 22 -3.49 23.76 23.69
N SER A 23 -2.53 23.83 22.77
CA SER A 23 -2.85 23.71 21.36
C SER A 23 -3.48 22.34 21.21
N CYS A 24 -4.72 22.28 20.77
CA CYS A 24 -5.33 21.02 20.35
C CYS A 24 -4.36 20.37 19.35
N GLN A 25 -3.85 19.18 19.65
CA GLN A 25 -3.01 18.47 18.69
C GLN A 25 -3.83 18.23 17.42
N PHE A 26 -3.24 18.51 16.27
CA PHE A 26 -3.90 18.28 14.99
C PHE A 26 -4.11 16.78 14.78
N GLN A 27 -5.32 16.36 14.40
CA GLN A 27 -5.59 14.99 13.97
C GLN A 27 -5.94 15.00 12.49
N SER A 28 -5.41 14.02 11.74
CA SER A 28 -5.72 13.90 10.32
C SER A 28 -7.18 13.53 10.10
N SER A 29 -7.82 14.14 9.12
CA SER A 29 -9.20 13.81 8.75
C SER A 29 -9.35 12.40 8.19
N ILE A 30 -8.26 11.75 7.76
CA ILE A 30 -8.29 10.40 7.17
C ILE A 30 -7.71 9.31 8.07
N LEU A 31 -7.00 9.68 9.13
CA LEU A 31 -6.56 8.78 10.19
C LEU A 31 -6.42 9.52 11.53
N HIS A 32 -7.26 9.16 12.50
CA HIS A 32 -7.32 9.82 13.80
C HIS A 32 -7.79 8.88 14.89
N TYR A 33 -7.68 9.30 16.15
CA TYR A 33 -8.29 8.62 17.28
C TYR A 33 -9.75 9.05 17.43
N ASN A 34 -10.65 8.09 17.64
CA ASN A 34 -12.00 8.39 18.12
C ASN A 34 -12.02 8.67 19.64
N ASP A 35 -13.21 8.94 20.19
CA ASP A 35 -13.41 9.21 21.63
C ASP A 35 -12.99 8.05 22.56
N SER A 36 -12.85 6.83 22.01
CA SER A 36 -12.35 5.65 22.72
C SER A 36 -10.84 5.44 22.54
N LEU A 37 -10.12 6.41 21.98
CA LEU A 37 -8.69 6.36 21.67
C LEU A 37 -8.31 5.20 20.74
N ARG A 38 -9.20 4.86 19.81
CA ARG A 38 -8.93 3.85 18.78
C ARG A 38 -8.74 4.48 17.43
N LEU A 39 -7.83 3.90 16.64
CA LEU A 39 -7.56 4.38 15.30
C LEU A 39 -8.75 4.16 14.36
N VAL A 40 -9.18 5.24 13.70
CA VAL A 40 -10.20 5.23 12.66
C VAL A 40 -9.54 5.57 11.32
N TYR A 41 -9.92 4.84 10.28
CA TYR A 41 -9.41 5.00 8.92
C TYR A 41 -10.51 5.45 7.98
N HIS A 42 -10.16 6.36 7.06
CA HIS A 42 -11.01 6.71 5.93
C HIS A 42 -10.42 6.14 4.64
N SER A 43 -11.31 5.55 3.84
CA SER A 43 -10.97 5.04 2.52
C SER A 43 -11.20 6.10 1.44
N ASP A 44 -10.40 6.05 0.38
CA ASP A 44 -10.60 6.86 -0.82
C ASP A 44 -11.70 6.27 -1.72
N LYS A 45 -11.93 6.91 -2.87
CA LYS A 45 -12.96 6.51 -3.84
C LYS A 45 -12.76 5.11 -4.43
N ASP A 46 -11.56 4.54 -4.32
CA ASP A 46 -11.21 3.22 -4.84
C ASP A 46 -11.16 2.18 -3.71
N GLY A 47 -11.53 2.58 -2.49
CA GLY A 47 -11.54 1.74 -1.28
C GLY A 47 -10.17 1.59 -0.64
N ASN A 48 -9.15 2.33 -1.09
CA ASN A 48 -7.81 2.27 -0.52
C ASN A 48 -7.71 3.18 0.71
N ARG A 49 -6.81 2.85 1.63
CA ARG A 49 -6.54 3.64 2.84
C ARG A 49 -5.05 3.72 3.10
N ILE A 50 -4.67 4.56 4.07
CA ILE A 50 -3.33 4.53 4.65
C ILE A 50 -3.03 3.07 5.08
N PRO A 51 -1.94 2.46 4.59
CA PRO A 51 -1.61 1.08 4.93
C PRO A 51 -1.38 0.88 6.43
N ASP A 52 -1.61 -0.34 6.90
CA ASP A 52 -1.17 -0.77 8.22
C ASP A 52 0.29 -1.22 8.17
N PHE A 53 1.17 -0.39 8.72
CA PHE A 53 2.62 -0.57 8.73
C PHE A 53 3.13 -1.35 9.94
N SER A 54 2.25 -1.71 10.88
CA SER A 54 2.63 -2.31 12.17
C SER A 54 3.27 -3.69 12.08
N TYR A 55 3.35 -4.26 10.88
CA TYR A 55 3.94 -5.58 10.60
C TYR A 55 5.40 -5.49 10.15
N ALA A 56 5.95 -4.30 9.99
CA ALA A 56 7.37 -4.17 9.70
C ALA A 56 8.22 -4.57 10.92
N GLY A 57 9.29 -5.33 10.67
CA GLY A 57 10.27 -5.70 11.70
C GLY A 57 10.21 -7.17 12.11
N TYR A 58 11.14 -7.52 13.00
CA TYR A 58 11.30 -8.85 13.60
C TYR A 58 9.96 -9.42 14.05
N LYS A 59 9.60 -10.61 13.53
CA LYS A 59 8.34 -11.30 13.81
C LYS A 59 7.12 -10.40 13.73
N ASN A 60 7.07 -9.53 12.72
CA ASN A 60 5.99 -8.57 12.53
C ASN A 60 5.76 -7.64 13.74
N GLY A 61 6.76 -7.37 14.58
CA GLY A 61 6.60 -6.59 15.82
C GLY A 61 5.81 -7.28 16.93
N GLU A 62 5.58 -8.59 16.82
CA GLU A 62 4.85 -9.39 17.83
C GLU A 62 5.77 -9.91 18.95
N ALA A 63 7.08 -9.74 18.79
CA ALA A 63 8.08 -10.12 19.77
C ALA A 63 9.20 -9.07 19.83
N GLU A 64 9.75 -8.90 21.03
CA GLU A 64 10.99 -8.15 21.23
C GLU A 64 12.19 -8.88 20.59
N LEU A 65 13.24 -8.14 20.24
CA LEU A 65 14.49 -8.73 19.79
C LEU A 65 15.08 -9.63 20.89
N PRO A 66 15.51 -10.87 20.58
CA PRO A 66 15.96 -11.80 21.60
C PRO A 66 17.40 -11.49 22.04
N GLU A 67 17.69 -11.66 23.33
CA GLU A 67 19.06 -11.60 23.86
C GLU A 67 19.64 -13.03 23.94
N LEU A 68 20.40 -13.43 22.93
CA LEU A 68 20.99 -14.78 22.91
C LEU A 68 22.16 -14.89 23.90
N PRO A 69 22.31 -16.03 24.61
CA PRO A 69 23.42 -16.26 25.51
C PRO A 69 24.74 -16.29 24.74
N VAL A 70 25.80 -15.76 25.35
CA VAL A 70 27.16 -15.90 24.82
C VAL A 70 27.62 -17.34 25.01
N VAL A 71 27.94 -18.01 23.91
CA VAL A 71 28.37 -19.41 23.89
C VAL A 71 29.84 -19.56 23.47
N LEU A 72 30.41 -18.52 22.88
CA LEU A 72 31.81 -18.43 22.51
C LEU A 72 32.29 -16.99 22.58
N GLU A 73 33.51 -16.79 23.06
CA GLU A 73 34.16 -15.49 23.16
C GLU A 73 35.54 -15.56 22.50
N ILE A 74 35.90 -14.53 21.74
CA ILE A 74 37.26 -14.38 21.17
C ILE A 74 37.77 -12.95 21.34
N SER A 75 39.10 -12.82 21.35
CA SER A 75 39.81 -11.54 21.31
C SER A 75 40.50 -11.36 19.95
N PRO A 76 40.86 -10.13 19.54
CA PRO A 76 41.51 -9.92 18.27
C PRO A 76 42.91 -10.55 18.26
N ILE A 77 43.31 -11.06 17.11
CA ILE A 77 44.68 -11.50 16.84
C ILE A 77 45.44 -10.46 16.02
N SER A 78 46.78 -10.53 16.01
CA SER A 78 47.60 -9.68 15.15
C SER A 78 47.37 -10.02 13.67
N GLY A 79 47.21 -9.00 12.83
CA GLY A 79 46.98 -9.17 11.39
C GLY A 79 45.52 -9.42 11.03
N ASP A 80 45.30 -10.19 9.97
CA ASP A 80 43.96 -10.45 9.43
C ASP A 80 43.16 -11.41 10.34
N ASN A 81 42.01 -10.93 10.81
CA ASN A 81 41.08 -11.65 11.68
C ASN A 81 39.96 -12.37 10.90
N THR A 82 39.94 -12.30 9.57
CA THR A 82 38.87 -12.90 8.75
C THR A 82 38.66 -14.38 9.08
N ALA A 83 39.71 -15.20 8.97
CA ALA A 83 39.61 -16.64 9.23
C ALA A 83 39.38 -16.95 10.72
N HIS A 84 39.90 -16.12 11.61
CA HIS A 84 39.74 -16.26 13.06
C HIS A 84 38.29 -16.09 13.48
N ILE A 85 37.64 -15.01 13.03
CA ILE A 85 36.22 -14.76 13.29
C ILE A 85 35.36 -15.82 12.59
N GLN A 86 35.67 -16.17 11.33
CA GLN A 86 34.88 -17.16 10.61
C GLN A 86 34.90 -18.52 11.30
N ALA A 87 36.06 -18.99 11.78
CA ALA A 87 36.15 -20.26 12.51
C ALA A 87 35.33 -20.26 13.81
N ALA A 88 35.25 -19.12 14.49
CA ALA A 88 34.42 -18.97 15.68
C ALA A 88 32.92 -18.97 15.33
N ILE A 89 32.52 -18.29 14.26
CA ILE A 89 31.14 -18.34 13.76
C ILE A 89 30.76 -19.76 13.34
N ASP A 90 31.65 -20.48 12.67
CA ASP A 90 31.43 -21.86 12.24
C ASP A 90 31.27 -22.80 13.45
N SER A 91 32.01 -22.54 14.54
CA SER A 91 31.88 -23.28 15.80
C SER A 91 30.51 -23.06 16.44
N VAL A 92 30.04 -21.81 16.53
CA VAL A 92 28.67 -21.50 17.03
C VAL A 92 27.60 -22.10 16.09
N SER A 93 27.83 -22.04 14.77
CA SER A 93 26.94 -22.63 13.77
C SER A 93 26.83 -24.15 13.86
N SER A 94 27.75 -24.83 14.55
CA SER A 94 27.73 -26.28 14.74
C SER A 94 26.91 -26.73 15.95
N LEU A 95 26.57 -25.82 16.88
CA LEU A 95 25.74 -26.11 18.06
C LEU A 95 24.31 -26.44 17.65
N GLU A 96 23.62 -27.33 18.35
CA GLU A 96 22.21 -27.62 18.03
C GLU A 96 21.31 -26.38 18.17
N LEU A 97 20.28 -26.29 17.32
CA LEU A 97 19.24 -25.27 17.47
C LEU A 97 18.36 -25.61 18.67
N ASP A 98 18.04 -24.62 19.49
CA ASP A 98 16.99 -24.74 20.50
C ASP A 98 15.59 -24.69 19.87
N SER A 99 14.55 -24.77 20.71
CA SER A 99 13.15 -24.75 20.26
C SER A 99 12.71 -23.43 19.62
N ASN A 100 13.46 -22.35 19.83
CA ASN A 100 13.20 -21.02 19.26
C ASN A 100 14.03 -20.77 17.99
N GLY A 101 14.88 -21.73 17.60
CA GLY A 101 15.76 -21.59 16.44
C GLY A 101 17.07 -20.86 16.75
N HIS A 102 17.52 -20.85 18.00
CA HIS A 102 18.75 -20.19 18.44
C HIS A 102 19.90 -21.19 18.68
N ARG A 103 21.13 -20.77 18.40
CA ARG A 103 22.39 -21.48 18.74
C ARG A 103 23.20 -20.74 19.78
N GLY A 104 23.19 -19.41 19.72
CA GLY A 104 23.87 -18.52 20.68
C GLY A 104 24.62 -17.38 20.00
N ALA A 105 25.26 -16.54 20.83
CA ALA A 105 26.07 -15.43 20.39
C ALA A 105 27.57 -15.76 20.44
N LEU A 106 28.28 -15.40 19.38
CA LEU A 106 29.72 -15.18 19.39
C LEU A 106 29.98 -13.75 19.86
N LEU A 107 30.63 -13.59 21.02
CA LEU A 107 31.07 -12.30 21.52
C LEU A 107 32.52 -12.03 21.08
N LEU A 108 32.71 -10.87 20.46
CA LEU A 108 33.99 -10.26 20.19
C LEU A 108 34.34 -9.31 21.34
N ASN A 109 35.43 -9.61 22.05
CA ASN A 109 35.95 -8.75 23.10
C ASN A 109 36.43 -7.40 22.52
N PRO A 110 36.53 -6.34 23.36
CA PRO A 110 37.01 -5.03 22.92
C PRO A 110 38.35 -5.10 22.18
N GLY A 111 38.48 -4.30 21.12
CA GLY A 111 39.69 -4.21 20.32
C GLY A 111 39.46 -4.05 18.82
N LEU A 112 40.57 -3.94 18.10
CA LEU A 112 40.61 -3.76 16.65
C LEU A 112 40.82 -5.11 15.95
N TYR A 113 39.92 -5.45 15.04
CA TYR A 113 39.96 -6.66 14.22
C TYR A 113 40.12 -6.25 12.75
N PRO A 114 41.35 -6.24 12.19
CA PRO A 114 41.56 -6.04 10.76
C PRO A 114 40.97 -7.19 9.95
N ILE A 115 40.13 -6.89 8.94
CA ILE A 115 39.42 -7.87 8.11
C ILE A 115 39.76 -7.65 6.63
N HIS A 116 40.50 -8.58 6.04
CA HIS A 116 40.87 -8.53 4.62
C HIS A 116 39.86 -9.24 3.69
N GLY A 117 39.10 -10.19 4.22
CA GLY A 117 38.08 -10.95 3.49
C GLY A 117 36.65 -10.64 3.92
N ILE A 118 35.75 -11.62 3.76
CA ILE A 118 34.31 -11.48 4.02
C ILE A 118 33.93 -12.40 5.18
N ILE A 119 33.16 -11.88 6.13
CA ILE A 119 32.60 -12.65 7.25
C ILE A 119 31.19 -13.11 6.87
N TYR A 120 30.89 -14.41 7.04
CA TYR A 120 29.60 -15.00 6.69
C TYR A 120 28.89 -15.57 7.91
N LEU A 121 27.65 -15.11 8.15
CA LEU A 121 26.66 -15.72 9.03
C LEU A 121 25.68 -16.51 8.15
N GLY A 122 26.07 -17.72 7.77
CA GLY A 122 25.34 -18.55 6.80
C GLY A 122 24.31 -19.51 7.40
N SER A 123 24.19 -19.56 8.73
CA SER A 123 23.33 -20.49 9.47
C SER A 123 22.34 -19.72 10.35
N SER A 124 21.12 -20.24 10.50
CA SER A 124 20.14 -19.69 11.45
C SER A 124 20.61 -19.83 12.91
N GLY A 125 20.09 -18.94 13.77
CA GLY A 125 20.29 -18.97 15.21
C GLY A 125 21.60 -18.37 15.70
N VAL A 126 22.33 -17.62 14.88
CA VAL A 126 23.68 -17.14 15.21
C VAL A 126 23.71 -15.62 15.33
N VAL A 127 24.26 -15.13 16.45
CA VAL A 127 24.50 -13.70 16.67
C VAL A 127 26.00 -13.41 16.66
N LEU A 128 26.43 -12.40 15.91
CA LEU A 128 27.76 -11.80 16.03
C LEU A 128 27.65 -10.53 16.88
N ARG A 129 28.17 -10.58 18.11
CA ARG A 129 28.06 -9.51 19.11
C ARG A 129 29.42 -8.90 19.38
N GLY A 130 29.51 -7.57 19.41
CA GLY A 130 30.66 -6.85 19.96
C GLY A 130 30.40 -6.36 21.38
N SER A 131 31.36 -5.59 21.90
CA SER A 131 31.36 -5.01 23.25
C SER A 131 31.05 -3.51 23.27
N GLY A 132 30.42 -2.99 22.21
CA GLY A 132 30.05 -1.58 22.06
C GLY A 132 30.63 -0.92 20.80
N GLU A 133 30.07 0.23 20.43
CA GLU A 133 30.39 0.97 19.20
C GLU A 133 31.45 2.09 19.38
N SER A 134 32.09 2.17 20.55
CA SER A 134 33.14 3.18 20.80
C SER A 134 34.30 3.02 19.80
N ALA A 135 34.83 4.15 19.33
CA ALA A 135 35.99 4.19 18.45
C ALA A 135 37.34 4.02 19.20
N ASP A 136 37.32 3.91 20.52
CA ASP A 136 38.50 3.64 21.34
C ASP A 136 38.63 2.16 21.72
N SER A 137 39.62 1.83 22.56
CA SER A 137 39.89 0.45 22.99
C SER A 137 38.80 -0.20 23.84
N THR A 138 37.73 0.53 24.19
CA THR A 138 36.59 -0.03 24.95
C THR A 138 35.52 -0.62 24.04
N GLY A 139 35.49 -0.26 22.76
CA GLY A 139 34.57 -0.81 21.76
C GLY A 139 35.15 -1.99 20.98
N THR A 140 34.31 -2.59 20.14
CA THR A 140 34.71 -3.62 19.15
C THR A 140 34.72 -3.01 17.75
N ILE A 141 35.89 -2.95 17.12
CA ILE A 141 36.07 -2.33 15.81
C ILE A 141 36.46 -3.39 14.78
N LEU A 142 35.58 -3.65 13.82
CA LEU A 142 35.88 -4.45 12.63
C LEU A 142 36.39 -3.51 11.54
N GLN A 143 37.70 -3.58 11.25
CA GLN A 143 38.33 -2.70 10.27
C GLN A 143 38.40 -3.38 8.90
N GLY A 144 37.61 -2.91 7.94
CA GLY A 144 37.61 -3.44 6.57
C GLY A 144 38.83 -2.95 5.78
N ILE A 145 39.74 -3.85 5.42
CA ILE A 145 41.00 -3.52 4.70
C ILE A 145 40.98 -4.09 3.28
N GLY A 146 41.34 -3.25 2.31
CA GLY A 146 41.48 -3.63 0.91
C GLY A 146 40.16 -4.02 0.23
N ASN A 147 40.26 -4.39 -1.04
CA ASN A 147 39.12 -4.55 -1.94
C ASN A 147 39.21 -5.82 -2.80
N THR A 148 39.57 -6.96 -2.19
CA THR A 148 39.65 -8.25 -2.90
C THR A 148 38.62 -9.23 -2.34
N PRO A 149 37.65 -9.71 -3.15
CA PRO A 149 37.39 -9.32 -4.53
C PRO A 149 36.95 -7.86 -4.67
N HIS A 150 37.10 -7.29 -5.87
CA HIS A 150 36.67 -5.91 -6.14
C HIS A 150 35.20 -5.70 -5.77
N GLN A 151 34.94 -4.63 -5.04
CA GLN A 151 33.64 -4.27 -4.47
C GLN A 151 33.06 -5.32 -3.51
N ARG A 152 33.92 -5.91 -2.67
CA ARG A 152 33.49 -6.88 -1.65
C ARG A 152 32.59 -6.26 -0.58
N LYS A 153 31.84 -7.14 0.05
CA LYS A 153 31.06 -6.90 1.27
C LYS A 153 31.96 -7.16 2.50
N LEU A 154 31.71 -6.54 3.64
CA LEU A 154 32.41 -6.90 4.87
C LEU A 154 31.74 -8.09 5.56
N ILE A 155 30.43 -7.98 5.80
CA ILE A 155 29.63 -9.00 6.48
C ILE A 155 28.43 -9.38 5.61
N VAL A 156 28.18 -10.68 5.50
CA VAL A 156 26.98 -11.23 4.88
C VAL A 156 26.26 -12.11 5.88
N ILE A 157 25.02 -11.76 6.20
CA ILE A 157 24.08 -12.62 6.90
C ILE A 157 23.10 -13.20 5.89
N GLY A 158 22.99 -14.53 5.89
CA GLY A 158 22.20 -15.28 4.93
C GLY A 158 22.98 -15.82 3.73
N GLY A 159 22.28 -16.09 2.64
CA GLY A 159 22.76 -16.88 1.50
C GLY A 159 23.17 -16.07 0.27
N ASN A 160 24.05 -16.63 -0.56
CA ASN A 160 24.56 -15.93 -1.76
C ASN A 160 23.66 -16.07 -3.01
N LYS A 161 22.58 -16.87 -2.98
CA LYS A 161 21.70 -17.09 -4.15
C LYS A 161 20.30 -16.52 -3.89
N LYS A 162 19.99 -15.44 -4.60
CA LYS A 162 18.67 -14.78 -4.57
C LYS A 162 17.70 -15.51 -5.49
N THR A 163 16.47 -15.69 -5.04
CA THR A 163 15.38 -16.17 -5.90
C THR A 163 14.32 -15.12 -6.14
N LYS A 164 14.32 -14.02 -5.38
CA LYS A 164 13.25 -13.01 -5.39
C LYS A 164 11.89 -13.66 -5.14
N TRP A 165 11.85 -14.56 -4.16
CA TRP A 165 10.67 -15.35 -3.81
C TRP A 165 10.09 -16.26 -4.91
N SER A 166 10.83 -16.51 -6.00
CA SER A 166 10.33 -17.33 -7.12
C SER A 166 10.42 -18.85 -6.92
N ASP A 167 11.06 -19.31 -5.85
CA ASP A 167 11.15 -20.71 -5.46
C ASP A 167 9.84 -21.18 -4.81
N GLU A 168 9.02 -21.75 -5.68
CA GLU A 168 7.73 -22.36 -5.40
C GLU A 168 7.86 -23.85 -5.03
N VAL A 169 7.07 -24.32 -4.06
CA VAL A 169 6.82 -25.75 -3.87
C VAL A 169 6.03 -26.28 -5.08
N PRO A 170 6.53 -27.27 -5.84
CA PRO A 170 5.89 -27.72 -7.08
C PRO A 170 4.42 -28.08 -6.92
N GLY A 171 3.56 -27.54 -7.79
CA GLY A 171 2.12 -27.82 -7.81
C GLY A 171 1.29 -26.98 -6.83
N SER A 172 1.93 -26.15 -6.01
CA SER A 172 1.25 -25.28 -5.04
C SER A 172 0.71 -23.99 -5.65
N ARG A 173 1.08 -23.59 -6.87
CA ARG A 173 0.52 -22.39 -7.50
C ARG A 173 -0.98 -22.50 -7.77
N ILE A 174 -1.69 -21.43 -7.40
CA ILE A 174 -3.14 -21.28 -7.56
C ILE A 174 -3.47 -19.86 -8.01
N ASN A 175 -4.54 -19.74 -8.81
CA ASN A 175 -5.11 -18.45 -9.21
C ASN A 175 -5.86 -17.82 -8.03
N ILE A 176 -5.66 -16.52 -7.82
CA ILE A 176 -6.54 -15.73 -6.96
C ILE A 176 -7.82 -15.40 -7.76
N THR A 177 -8.97 -15.78 -7.23
CA THR A 177 -10.28 -15.70 -7.90
C THR A 177 -11.15 -14.55 -7.42
N SER A 178 -10.73 -13.77 -6.41
CA SER A 178 -11.38 -12.50 -6.11
C SER A 178 -11.34 -11.59 -7.34
N GLU A 179 -12.47 -10.92 -7.63
CA GLU A 179 -12.51 -9.94 -8.72
C GLU A 179 -11.66 -8.71 -8.39
N TYR A 180 -11.77 -8.26 -7.14
CA TYR A 180 -11.04 -7.12 -6.61
C TYR A 180 -10.68 -7.33 -5.15
N VAL A 181 -9.45 -6.98 -4.79
CA VAL A 181 -8.97 -6.91 -3.40
C VAL A 181 -8.36 -5.52 -3.19
N PRO A 182 -8.93 -4.65 -2.34
CA PRO A 182 -8.38 -3.35 -2.03
C PRO A 182 -6.98 -3.44 -1.40
N ALA A 183 -6.18 -2.38 -1.58
CA ALA A 183 -4.93 -2.26 -0.83
C ALA A 183 -5.24 -2.14 0.67
N GLY A 184 -4.55 -2.94 1.48
CA GLY A 184 -4.75 -3.03 2.92
C GLY A 184 -5.70 -4.15 3.36
N SER A 185 -6.22 -4.96 2.44
CA SER A 185 -6.96 -6.18 2.76
C SER A 185 -6.02 -7.36 3.07
N ARG A 186 -6.51 -8.30 3.88
CA ARG A 186 -5.81 -9.54 4.29
C ARG A 186 -6.43 -10.80 3.69
N THR A 187 -7.62 -10.66 3.13
CA THR A 187 -8.43 -11.79 2.72
C THR A 187 -8.65 -11.78 1.21
N PHE A 188 -8.58 -12.94 0.59
CA PHE A 188 -8.86 -13.15 -0.82
C PHE A 188 -9.27 -14.59 -1.09
N GLU A 189 -9.90 -14.83 -2.22
CA GLU A 189 -10.30 -16.16 -2.66
C GLU A 189 -9.29 -16.75 -3.64
N VAL A 190 -9.16 -18.07 -3.60
CA VAL A 190 -8.36 -18.84 -4.55
C VAL A 190 -9.19 -19.93 -5.21
N SER A 191 -8.74 -20.43 -6.36
CA SER A 191 -9.51 -21.45 -7.08
C SER A 191 -9.59 -22.81 -6.37
N ASP A 192 -8.69 -23.09 -5.42
CA ASP A 192 -8.63 -24.36 -4.67
C ASP A 192 -7.79 -24.22 -3.38
N ALA A 193 -8.37 -23.81 -2.26
CA ALA A 193 -7.58 -23.64 -1.02
C ALA A 193 -7.11 -24.97 -0.39
N SER A 194 -7.56 -26.13 -0.89
CA SER A 194 -7.20 -27.44 -0.32
C SER A 194 -5.72 -27.80 -0.46
N LYS A 195 -4.96 -27.08 -1.31
CA LYS A 195 -3.51 -27.24 -1.42
C LYS A 195 -2.71 -26.51 -0.34
N TYR A 196 -3.39 -25.69 0.47
CA TYR A 196 -2.76 -24.89 1.50
C TYR A 196 -3.27 -25.31 2.88
N THR A 197 -2.46 -24.99 3.88
CA THR A 197 -2.75 -25.20 5.29
C THR A 197 -2.48 -23.91 6.06
N ILE A 198 -3.16 -23.73 7.20
CA ILE A 198 -2.88 -22.61 8.10
C ILE A 198 -1.43 -22.72 8.57
N GLY A 199 -0.70 -21.61 8.50
CA GLY A 199 0.74 -21.52 8.79
C GLY A 199 1.63 -21.64 7.55
N ASP A 200 1.11 -22.00 6.37
CA ASP A 200 1.90 -22.00 5.15
C ASP A 200 2.39 -20.59 4.83
N ASN A 201 3.68 -20.49 4.51
CA ASN A 201 4.25 -19.27 3.97
C ASN A 201 4.05 -19.23 2.45
N ILE A 202 3.22 -18.30 1.99
CA ILE A 202 2.90 -18.13 0.58
C ILE A 202 3.51 -16.86 0.00
N ILE A 203 3.74 -16.88 -1.31
CA ILE A 203 4.06 -15.69 -2.11
C ILE A 203 2.85 -15.37 -2.98
N ILE A 204 2.34 -14.16 -2.82
CA ILE A 204 1.33 -13.59 -3.72
C ILE A 204 2.07 -12.81 -4.80
N ARG A 205 1.85 -13.17 -6.07
CA ARG A 205 2.38 -12.44 -7.23
C ARG A 205 1.28 -11.73 -7.97
N HIS A 206 1.49 -10.44 -8.20
CA HIS A 206 0.70 -9.65 -9.13
C HIS A 206 1.56 -9.37 -10.39
N PRO A 207 1.27 -10.02 -11.53
CA PRO A 207 2.00 -9.78 -12.77
C PRO A 207 1.81 -8.36 -13.30
N SER A 208 2.85 -7.77 -13.88
CA SER A 208 2.74 -6.52 -14.63
C SER A 208 2.26 -6.80 -16.06
N THR A 209 0.96 -7.02 -16.26
CA THR A 209 0.37 -7.26 -17.60
C THR A 209 0.33 -5.97 -18.43
N SER A 210 0.08 -6.06 -19.74
CA SER A 210 -0.11 -4.87 -20.58
C SER A 210 -1.29 -3.99 -20.13
N LYS A 211 -2.39 -4.60 -19.64
CA LYS A 211 -3.55 -3.85 -19.14
C LYS A 211 -3.21 -3.07 -17.87
N TRP A 212 -2.55 -3.72 -16.91
CA TRP A 212 -2.09 -3.06 -15.70
C TRP A 212 -1.06 -1.96 -16.02
N LEU A 213 -0.10 -2.24 -16.91
CA LEU A 213 0.88 -1.25 -17.34
C LEU A 213 0.21 -0.02 -17.97
N ALA A 214 -0.81 -0.19 -18.80
CA ALA A 214 -1.57 0.93 -19.34
C ALA A 214 -2.23 1.78 -18.25
N ALA A 215 -2.74 1.15 -17.19
CA ALA A 215 -3.35 1.84 -16.05
C ALA A 215 -2.34 2.63 -15.20
N VAL A 216 -1.06 2.29 -15.24
CA VAL A 216 0.04 3.04 -14.58
C VAL A 216 0.88 3.86 -15.56
N ASP A 217 0.32 4.22 -16.72
CA ASP A 217 0.98 5.00 -17.78
C ASP A 217 2.33 4.40 -18.23
N TYR A 218 2.40 3.07 -18.26
CA TYR A 218 3.61 2.29 -18.54
C TYR A 218 4.83 2.73 -17.73
N GLY A 219 4.59 3.22 -16.52
CA GLY A 219 5.59 3.73 -15.59
C GLY A 219 5.81 5.23 -15.60
N GLY A 220 5.22 5.95 -16.56
CA GLY A 220 5.40 7.39 -16.70
C GLY A 220 6.87 7.78 -16.85
N THR A 221 7.61 7.10 -17.74
CA THR A 221 9.07 7.23 -17.92
C THR A 221 9.49 8.47 -18.72
N ALA A 222 8.61 9.45 -18.87
CA ALA A 222 8.81 10.64 -19.68
C ALA A 222 9.29 10.29 -21.12
N GLY A 223 10.50 10.70 -21.50
CA GLY A 223 11.06 10.42 -22.82
C GLY A 223 11.78 9.07 -22.97
N ASP A 224 11.93 8.30 -21.90
CA ASP A 224 12.70 7.03 -21.89
C ASP A 224 11.79 5.80 -22.11
N VAL A 225 12.41 4.63 -22.26
CA VAL A 225 11.77 3.35 -22.55
C VAL A 225 10.74 2.99 -21.48
N LEU A 226 9.51 2.76 -21.97
CA LEU A 226 8.36 2.31 -21.20
C LEU A 226 8.60 0.97 -20.49
N TRP A 227 7.95 0.76 -19.35
CA TRP A 227 7.94 -0.52 -18.65
C TRP A 227 7.24 -1.60 -19.50
N LYS A 228 7.78 -2.82 -19.46
CA LYS A 228 7.30 -3.94 -20.31
C LYS A 228 6.63 -5.04 -19.48
N PRO A 229 5.72 -5.83 -20.09
CA PRO A 229 5.08 -6.94 -19.40
C PRO A 229 6.08 -7.91 -18.76
N GLY A 230 5.78 -8.36 -17.54
CA GLY A 230 6.64 -9.25 -16.74
C GLY A 230 7.92 -8.63 -16.17
N GLN A 231 8.21 -7.35 -16.42
CA GLN A 231 9.46 -6.71 -15.97
C GLN A 231 9.43 -6.26 -14.50
N ILE A 232 8.25 -5.93 -14.00
CA ILE A 232 8.02 -5.28 -12.70
C ILE A 232 6.83 -5.92 -11.98
N ASP A 233 6.79 -7.25 -12.00
CA ASP A 233 5.86 -8.00 -11.18
C ASP A 233 6.05 -7.67 -9.69
N MET A 234 4.96 -7.71 -8.94
CA MET A 234 4.97 -7.50 -7.50
C MET A 234 4.90 -8.84 -6.76
N TYR A 235 5.52 -8.89 -5.58
CA TYR A 235 5.60 -10.10 -4.75
C TYR A 235 5.37 -9.73 -3.29
N PHE A 236 4.45 -10.42 -2.65
CA PHE A 236 4.13 -10.26 -1.23
C PHE A 236 4.35 -11.58 -0.49
N ASN A 237 5.23 -11.59 0.51
CA ASN A 237 5.50 -12.75 1.36
C ASN A 237 4.55 -12.74 2.56
N ARG A 238 3.73 -13.78 2.72
CA ARG A 238 2.63 -13.82 3.70
C ARG A 238 2.51 -15.20 4.35
N PHE A 239 2.01 -15.26 5.58
CA PHE A 239 1.61 -16.50 6.23
C PHE A 239 0.09 -16.61 6.24
N ILE A 240 -0.44 -17.79 5.95
CA ILE A 240 -1.88 -18.06 6.04
C ILE A 240 -2.28 -18.17 7.51
N THR A 241 -3.28 -17.39 7.93
CA THR A 241 -3.79 -17.40 9.31
C THR A 241 -5.15 -18.10 9.43
N ARG A 242 -5.96 -18.10 8.36
CA ARG A 242 -7.28 -18.75 8.33
C ARG A 242 -7.65 -19.20 6.92
N ILE A 243 -8.38 -20.31 6.82
CA ILE A 243 -8.94 -20.83 5.57
C ILE A 243 -10.39 -21.24 5.83
N GLU A 244 -11.33 -20.72 5.04
CA GLU A 244 -12.73 -21.17 5.03
C GLU A 244 -13.21 -21.33 3.59
N GLY A 245 -13.57 -22.57 3.23
CA GLY A 245 -13.82 -22.91 1.84
C GLY A 245 -12.60 -22.57 0.99
N ASN A 246 -12.77 -21.65 0.04
CA ASN A 246 -11.72 -21.17 -0.85
C ASN A 246 -11.20 -19.76 -0.50
N LYS A 247 -11.71 -19.15 0.58
CA LYS A 247 -11.30 -17.84 1.06
C LYS A 247 -10.17 -18.01 2.09
N ILE A 248 -9.11 -17.21 1.94
CA ILE A 248 -7.87 -17.29 2.72
C ILE A 248 -7.60 -15.94 3.35
N GLN A 249 -7.30 -15.92 4.65
CA GLN A 249 -6.77 -14.76 5.35
C GLN A 249 -5.27 -14.90 5.57
N VAL A 250 -4.53 -13.79 5.43
CA VAL A 250 -3.09 -13.72 5.69
C VAL A 250 -2.72 -12.78 6.83
N ASP A 251 -1.52 -13.03 7.38
CA ASP A 251 -0.94 -12.33 8.53
C ASP A 251 -0.66 -10.85 8.30
N VAL A 252 -0.29 -10.43 7.07
CA VAL A 252 0.05 -9.03 6.73
C VAL A 252 -0.83 -8.52 5.58
N PRO A 253 -1.30 -7.25 5.59
CA PRO A 253 -2.13 -6.73 4.50
C PRO A 253 -1.40 -6.76 3.16
N ILE A 254 -2.15 -6.89 2.07
CA ILE A 254 -1.61 -6.74 0.71
C ILE A 254 -1.50 -5.24 0.42
N TYR A 255 -0.28 -4.76 0.15
CA TYR A 255 0.00 -3.32 0.04
C TYR A 255 -0.30 -2.72 -1.34
N HIS A 256 -1.05 -3.44 -2.17
CA HIS A 256 -1.49 -3.01 -3.49
C HIS A 256 -2.81 -3.70 -3.80
N GLU A 257 -3.68 -3.00 -4.52
CA GLU A 257 -4.91 -3.57 -5.00
C GLU A 257 -4.66 -4.74 -5.98
N LEU A 258 -5.46 -5.81 -5.87
CA LEU A 258 -5.48 -6.91 -6.84
C LEU A 258 -6.75 -6.79 -7.67
N ASP A 259 -6.64 -6.26 -8.88
CA ASP A 259 -7.75 -6.13 -9.82
C ASP A 259 -7.63 -7.17 -10.94
N ARG A 260 -8.50 -8.19 -10.92
CA ARG A 260 -8.47 -9.28 -11.90
C ARG A 260 -8.73 -8.82 -13.32
N SER A 261 -9.43 -7.69 -13.51
CA SER A 261 -9.67 -7.10 -14.83
C SER A 261 -8.37 -6.56 -15.47
N LEU A 262 -7.42 -6.15 -14.63
CA LEU A 262 -6.09 -5.68 -15.03
C LEU A 262 -5.06 -6.80 -15.03
N SER A 263 -5.04 -7.67 -14.02
CA SER A 263 -4.05 -8.73 -13.88
C SER A 263 -4.55 -9.93 -13.09
N GLN A 264 -4.37 -11.14 -13.65
CA GLN A 264 -4.60 -12.39 -12.90
C GLN A 264 -3.45 -12.59 -11.91
N ALA A 265 -3.73 -12.43 -10.61
CA ALA A 265 -2.78 -12.70 -9.54
C ALA A 265 -2.73 -14.21 -9.19
N TYR A 266 -1.63 -14.63 -8.57
CA TYR A 266 -1.39 -16.01 -8.17
C TYR A 266 -0.82 -16.06 -6.76
N ALA A 267 -1.08 -17.15 -6.05
CA ALA A 267 -0.38 -17.51 -4.82
C ALA A 267 0.36 -18.84 -5.01
N TRP A 268 1.43 -19.08 -4.25
CA TRP A 268 2.08 -20.41 -4.12
C TRP A 268 2.82 -20.52 -2.78
N ILE A 269 3.10 -21.74 -2.33
CA ILE A 269 3.90 -21.98 -1.11
C ILE A 269 5.38 -21.70 -1.42
N PHE A 270 6.00 -20.83 -0.62
CA PHE A 270 7.42 -20.52 -0.67
C PHE A 270 8.24 -21.68 -0.10
N THR A 271 9.28 -22.15 -0.80
CA THR A 271 10.05 -23.31 -0.31
C THR A 271 10.86 -23.03 0.95
N ARG A 272 11.15 -21.75 1.23
CA ARG A 272 12.01 -21.29 2.34
C ARG A 272 13.41 -21.93 2.34
N SER A 273 13.84 -22.53 1.23
CA SER A 273 15.11 -23.25 1.16
C SER A 273 16.28 -22.29 1.33
N LYS A 274 17.21 -22.61 2.24
CA LYS A 274 18.42 -21.78 2.53
C LYS A 274 18.10 -20.37 3.05
N LEU A 275 16.92 -20.16 3.61
CA LEU A 275 16.59 -18.97 4.36
C LEU A 275 17.37 -19.00 5.68
N VAL A 276 18.06 -17.91 6.03
CA VAL A 276 18.63 -17.74 7.37
C VAL A 276 17.65 -16.98 8.23
N THR A 277 17.46 -17.47 9.44
CA THR A 277 16.50 -16.92 10.41
C THR A 277 17.13 -16.71 11.76
N GLU A 278 16.49 -15.91 12.61
CA GLU A 278 16.83 -15.83 14.03
C GLU A 278 18.31 -15.49 14.27
N SER A 279 18.85 -14.57 13.47
CA SER A 279 20.28 -14.27 13.44
C SER A 279 20.51 -12.76 13.38
N GLY A 280 21.59 -12.28 14.01
CA GLY A 280 21.78 -10.85 14.20
C GLY A 280 23.22 -10.38 14.34
N ILE A 281 23.39 -9.06 14.25
CA ILE A 281 24.66 -8.35 14.47
C ILE A 281 24.42 -7.26 15.52
N GLU A 282 25.26 -7.22 16.56
CA GLU A 282 24.98 -6.42 17.75
C GLU A 282 26.21 -5.69 18.26
N ASN A 283 26.02 -4.47 18.78
CA ASN A 283 26.97 -3.79 19.68
C ASN A 283 28.41 -3.68 19.13
N LEU A 284 28.57 -3.25 17.87
CA LEU A 284 29.90 -3.15 17.27
C LEU A 284 30.03 -1.98 16.29
N ARG A 285 31.28 -1.68 15.95
CA ARG A 285 31.64 -0.65 14.97
C ARG A 285 32.35 -1.29 13.78
N ILE A 286 31.98 -0.86 12.58
CA ILE A 286 32.67 -1.15 11.33
C ILE A 286 33.33 0.14 10.83
N GLU A 287 34.64 0.09 10.62
CA GLU A 287 35.40 1.18 9.98
C GLU A 287 36.11 0.67 8.74
N ILE A 288 35.77 1.22 7.57
CA ILE A 288 36.39 0.80 6.31
C ILE A 288 37.60 1.69 6.02
N GLN A 289 38.75 1.07 5.76
CA GLN A 289 39.94 1.79 5.34
C GLN A 289 39.73 2.37 3.94
N THR A 290 40.02 3.66 3.80
CA THR A 290 39.90 4.40 2.55
C THR A 290 41.14 5.29 2.36
N SER A 291 41.47 5.59 1.11
CA SER A 291 42.52 6.54 0.72
C SER A 291 42.02 7.99 0.61
N GLY A 292 40.69 8.22 0.67
CA GLY A 292 40.13 9.57 0.59
C GLY A 292 38.61 9.63 0.35
N PRO A 293 38.04 10.84 0.28
CA PRO A 293 36.59 11.06 0.22
C PRO A 293 35.88 10.45 -1.01
N GLU A 294 36.59 10.29 -2.12
CA GLU A 294 36.04 9.73 -3.36
C GLU A 294 36.63 8.37 -3.73
N ASP A 295 37.34 7.72 -2.81
CA ASP A 295 37.92 6.39 -3.04
C ASP A 295 36.81 5.38 -3.42
N GLU A 296 37.13 4.47 -4.34
CA GLU A 296 36.26 3.37 -4.73
C GLU A 296 36.99 2.02 -4.63
N ASP A 297 38.28 2.01 -4.24
CA ASP A 297 39.10 0.80 -4.09
C ASP A 297 39.18 0.32 -2.63
N HIS A 298 38.02 0.15 -2.02
CA HIS A 298 37.86 -0.38 -0.66
C HIS A 298 36.57 -1.18 -0.54
N VAL A 299 36.29 -1.67 0.66
CA VAL A 299 35.04 -2.39 0.97
C VAL A 299 33.82 -1.57 0.53
N TRP A 300 32.97 -2.20 -0.27
CA TRP A 300 31.87 -1.54 -0.95
C TRP A 300 30.61 -1.47 -0.09
N SER A 301 30.29 -2.54 0.63
CA SER A 301 29.16 -2.58 1.55
C SER A 301 29.57 -3.09 2.92
N GLY A 302 29.01 -2.49 3.98
CA GLY A 302 29.23 -2.91 5.36
C GLY A 302 28.53 -4.23 5.66
N ILE A 303 27.22 -4.16 5.89
CA ILE A 303 26.41 -5.30 6.30
C ILE A 303 25.36 -5.62 5.23
N ASN A 304 25.37 -6.87 4.77
CA ASN A 304 24.44 -7.37 3.78
C ASN A 304 23.56 -8.48 4.35
N PHE A 305 22.26 -8.22 4.38
CA PHE A 305 21.23 -9.20 4.67
C PHE A 305 20.72 -9.78 3.35
N VAL A 306 20.94 -11.07 3.12
CA VAL A 306 20.57 -11.70 1.85
C VAL A 306 19.84 -13.00 2.12
N ARG A 307 18.57 -13.11 1.69
CA ARG A 307 17.78 -14.33 1.92
C ARG A 307 17.59 -14.61 3.42
N VAL A 308 17.01 -13.63 4.11
CA VAL A 308 16.81 -13.66 5.56
C VAL A 308 15.37 -13.44 5.96
N GLU A 309 14.99 -13.95 7.13
CA GLU A 309 13.73 -13.67 7.81
C GLU A 309 13.96 -13.59 9.32
N ASP A 310 13.28 -12.69 10.04
CA ASP A 310 13.46 -12.58 11.50
C ASP A 310 14.92 -12.33 11.91
N CYS A 311 15.63 -11.50 11.14
CA CYS A 311 17.01 -11.11 11.40
C CYS A 311 17.10 -9.66 11.87
N TRP A 312 18.21 -9.31 12.53
CA TRP A 312 18.36 -7.96 13.05
C TRP A 312 19.78 -7.40 13.02
N ALA A 313 19.87 -6.07 13.09
CA ALA A 313 21.04 -5.36 13.57
C ALA A 313 20.62 -4.39 14.68
N ILE A 314 21.36 -4.35 15.78
CA ILE A 314 21.08 -3.41 16.88
C ILE A 314 22.38 -2.80 17.42
N ASN A 315 22.38 -1.48 17.61
CA ASN A 315 23.53 -0.75 18.16
C ASN A 315 24.81 -0.98 17.34
N VAL A 316 24.72 -0.75 16.03
CA VAL A 316 25.81 -0.96 15.07
C VAL A 316 26.11 0.30 14.28
N SER A 317 27.39 0.70 14.28
CA SER A 317 27.89 1.83 13.50
C SER A 317 28.71 1.35 12.29
N VAL A 318 28.41 1.84 11.08
CA VAL A 318 29.12 1.50 9.84
C VAL A 318 29.64 2.77 9.15
N LEU A 319 30.95 2.86 8.97
CA LEU A 319 31.60 4.04 8.42
C LEU A 319 32.37 3.74 7.14
N TYR A 320 32.42 4.76 6.28
CA TYR A 320 33.34 4.83 5.13
C TYR A 320 33.11 3.79 4.01
N PHE A 321 31.89 3.28 3.90
CA PHE A 321 31.48 2.39 2.81
C PHE A 321 31.31 3.14 1.48
N GLY A 322 31.45 2.45 0.35
CA GLY A 322 31.28 3.06 -0.98
C GLY A 322 29.86 2.97 -1.55
N TYR A 323 29.20 1.84 -1.34
CA TYR A 323 27.84 1.58 -1.80
C TYR A 323 26.81 1.67 -0.71
N ALA A 324 26.88 0.81 0.31
CA ALA A 324 25.86 0.79 1.33
C ALA A 324 26.33 0.41 2.74
N GLY A 325 25.77 1.05 3.76
CA GLY A 325 26.02 0.73 5.16
C GLY A 325 25.30 -0.56 5.52
N PHE A 326 23.98 -0.52 5.42
CA PHE A 326 23.07 -1.66 5.58
C PHE A 326 22.34 -1.94 4.27
N PHE A 327 22.38 -3.18 3.79
CA PHE A 327 21.75 -3.57 2.53
C PHE A 327 20.99 -4.89 2.63
N PHE A 328 19.69 -4.84 2.38
CA PHE A 328 18.81 -6.02 2.35
C PHE A 328 18.49 -6.46 0.93
N GLU A 329 18.42 -7.77 0.70
CA GLU A 329 17.93 -8.38 -0.54
C GLU A 329 17.25 -9.73 -0.23
N ASP A 330 16.09 -10.01 -0.82
CA ASP A 330 15.36 -11.27 -0.57
C ASP A 330 15.10 -11.44 0.95
N ALA A 331 14.52 -10.43 1.60
CA ALA A 331 14.43 -10.36 3.06
C ALA A 331 13.02 -10.04 3.55
N THR A 332 12.65 -10.57 4.71
CA THR A 332 11.40 -10.17 5.36
C THR A 332 11.48 -10.16 6.89
N ARG A 333 10.50 -9.51 7.54
CA ARG A 333 10.33 -9.44 9.00
C ARG A 333 11.64 -9.19 9.75
N SER A 334 12.40 -8.18 9.35
CA SER A 334 13.74 -7.93 9.90
C SER A 334 13.86 -6.49 10.38
N THR A 335 14.68 -6.26 11.41
CA THR A 335 14.80 -4.97 12.10
C THR A 335 16.23 -4.45 12.10
N VAL A 336 16.42 -3.16 11.80
CA VAL A 336 17.64 -2.41 12.10
C VAL A 336 17.28 -1.34 13.11
N MET A 337 17.88 -1.38 14.29
CA MET A 337 17.53 -0.49 15.40
C MET A 337 18.78 0.16 15.99
N ASP A 338 18.71 1.44 16.35
CA ASP A 338 19.81 2.16 17.01
C ASP A 338 21.14 2.06 16.22
N CYS A 339 21.06 2.11 14.88
CA CYS A 339 22.21 1.91 14.01
C CYS A 339 22.59 3.19 13.27
N SER A 340 23.88 3.34 13.00
CA SER A 340 24.42 4.47 12.27
C SER A 340 25.12 4.01 10.99
N ALA A 341 24.87 4.67 9.87
CA ALA A 341 25.63 4.51 8.64
C ALA A 341 26.17 5.88 8.23
N LEU A 342 27.48 6.09 8.29
CA LEU A 342 28.07 7.44 8.31
C LEU A 342 29.16 7.61 7.26
N GLU A 343 29.22 8.83 6.74
CA GLU A 343 30.34 9.35 5.95
C GLU A 343 30.81 8.41 4.83
N PRO A 344 29.92 7.93 3.93
CA PRO A 344 30.34 7.04 2.86
C PRO A 344 31.44 7.67 1.98
N LYS A 345 32.35 6.85 1.46
CA LYS A 345 33.52 7.28 0.67
C LYS A 345 33.41 6.66 -0.72
N SER A 346 33.14 7.53 -1.70
CA SER A 346 32.99 7.22 -3.13
C SER A 346 32.61 8.48 -3.88
N LYS A 347 32.59 8.45 -5.21
CA LYS A 347 31.93 9.52 -5.99
C LYS A 347 30.47 9.69 -5.60
N ILE A 348 29.94 10.92 -5.64
CA ILE A 348 28.54 11.23 -5.33
C ILE A 348 27.68 11.10 -6.60
N THR A 349 27.55 9.88 -7.13
CA THR A 349 26.81 9.61 -8.37
C THR A 349 26.42 8.14 -8.52
N GLY A 350 25.45 7.84 -9.41
CA GLY A 350 24.99 6.46 -9.67
C GLY A 350 24.63 5.64 -8.43
N SER A 351 24.88 4.33 -8.44
CA SER A 351 24.54 3.44 -7.34
C SER A 351 25.55 3.49 -6.18
N ARG A 352 25.66 4.63 -5.48
CA ARG A 352 26.67 4.87 -4.42
C ARG A 352 26.08 5.60 -3.24
N ARG A 353 26.73 5.47 -2.07
CA ARG A 353 26.41 6.22 -0.83
C ARG A 353 24.95 6.05 -0.37
N TYR A 354 24.51 4.81 -0.26
CA TYR A 354 23.17 4.44 0.24
C TYR A 354 23.27 3.95 1.68
N ASN A 355 22.92 4.78 2.65
CA ASN A 355 23.19 4.47 4.05
C ASN A 355 22.38 3.24 4.52
N PHE A 356 21.08 3.26 4.25
CA PHE A 356 20.14 2.16 4.50
C PHE A 356 19.39 1.82 3.20
N ASN A 357 19.76 0.70 2.57
CA ASN A 357 19.34 0.33 1.22
C ASN A 357 18.51 -0.95 1.22
N LEU A 358 17.40 -0.93 0.48
CA LEU A 358 16.57 -2.10 0.21
C LEU A 358 16.67 -2.49 -1.27
N GLY A 359 17.16 -3.69 -1.54
CA GLY A 359 17.22 -4.29 -2.86
C GLY A 359 15.97 -5.09 -3.17
N SER A 360 16.03 -5.96 -4.18
CA SER A 360 14.86 -6.72 -4.61
C SER A 360 14.32 -7.63 -3.51
N ALA A 361 13.02 -7.86 -3.52
CA ALA A 361 12.33 -8.84 -2.69
C ALA A 361 12.45 -8.56 -1.18
N CYS A 362 12.31 -7.29 -0.78
CA CYS A 362 12.28 -6.89 0.64
C CYS A 362 10.85 -6.62 1.09
N ASN A 363 10.36 -7.29 2.12
CA ASN A 363 9.01 -7.12 2.65
C ASN A 363 9.05 -6.88 4.17
N ASN A 364 8.30 -5.92 4.71
CA ASN A 364 8.11 -5.81 6.17
C ASN A 364 9.44 -5.58 6.93
N ILE A 365 10.27 -4.64 6.47
CA ILE A 365 11.56 -4.31 7.10
C ILE A 365 11.40 -3.02 7.91
N LEU A 366 11.87 -3.05 9.16
CA LEU A 366 11.84 -1.91 10.07
C LEU A 366 13.24 -1.32 10.25
N PHE A 367 13.34 -0.01 10.10
CA PHE A 367 14.47 0.82 10.54
C PHE A 367 13.94 1.76 11.62
N LYS A 368 14.46 1.62 12.84
CA LYS A 368 14.02 2.42 14.00
C LYS A 368 15.21 3.11 14.64
N ASN A 369 15.08 4.41 14.92
CA ASN A 369 16.12 5.21 15.57
C ASN A 369 17.50 5.11 14.87
N CYS A 370 17.50 5.15 13.54
CA CYS A 370 18.72 5.04 12.75
C CYS A 370 19.25 6.42 12.33
N HIS A 371 20.58 6.57 12.23
CA HIS A 371 21.24 7.81 11.85
C HIS A 371 22.07 7.68 10.56
N ALA A 372 21.96 8.67 9.67
CA ALA A 372 22.74 8.76 8.44
C ALA A 372 23.45 10.11 8.30
N SER A 373 24.66 10.10 7.73
CA SER A 373 25.38 11.32 7.34
C SER A 373 25.97 11.22 5.94
N GLU A 374 26.13 12.38 5.28
CA GLU A 374 26.75 12.55 3.95
C GLU A 374 26.18 11.59 2.88
N SER A 375 24.90 11.28 3.00
CA SER A 375 24.25 10.31 2.12
C SER A 375 24.12 10.87 0.71
N ARG A 376 24.11 9.98 -0.30
CA ARG A 376 23.38 10.34 -1.52
C ARG A 376 21.91 10.08 -1.31
N HIS A 377 21.54 8.84 -0.98
CA HIS A 377 20.20 8.50 -0.52
C HIS A 377 20.32 7.83 0.86
N ALA A 378 19.81 8.46 1.92
CA ALA A 378 19.92 7.94 3.28
C ALA A 378 19.05 6.69 3.48
N PHE A 379 17.74 6.83 3.23
CA PHE A 379 16.73 5.78 3.37
C PHE A 379 16.13 5.49 2.00
N VAL A 380 16.48 4.34 1.41
CA VAL A 380 16.24 4.12 -0.01
C VAL A 380 15.81 2.70 -0.35
N SER A 381 14.81 2.59 -1.23
CA SER A 381 14.48 1.32 -1.90
C SER A 381 14.90 1.35 -3.36
N ASN A 382 15.90 0.53 -3.71
CA ASN A 382 16.37 0.29 -5.08
C ASN A 382 15.80 -1.01 -5.69
N GLY A 383 14.99 -1.74 -4.92
CA GLY A 383 14.46 -3.06 -5.24
C GLY A 383 13.28 -3.13 -6.20
N THR A 384 12.85 -2.01 -6.78
CA THR A 384 11.73 -1.93 -7.74
C THR A 384 10.41 -2.42 -7.12
N SER A 385 9.53 -3.02 -7.91
CA SER A 385 8.18 -3.47 -7.55
C SER A 385 8.12 -4.65 -6.59
N THR A 386 9.27 -5.10 -6.12
CA THR A 386 9.40 -6.25 -5.22
C THR A 386 9.65 -5.82 -3.77
N VAL A 387 9.49 -4.53 -3.47
CA VAL A 387 9.70 -3.96 -2.15
C VAL A 387 8.40 -3.42 -1.60
N SER A 388 7.97 -3.91 -0.43
CA SER A 388 6.74 -3.47 0.19
C SER A 388 6.75 -3.46 1.72
N GLY A 389 6.00 -2.57 2.36
CA GLY A 389 5.85 -2.56 3.81
C GLY A 389 7.13 -2.17 4.54
N ILE A 390 7.83 -1.14 4.07
CA ILE A 390 9.09 -0.70 4.68
C ILE A 390 8.80 0.47 5.60
N VAL A 391 9.37 0.45 6.81
CA VAL A 391 9.20 1.53 7.80
C VAL A 391 10.56 2.10 8.16
N PHE A 392 10.71 3.40 8.01
CA PHE A 392 11.78 4.20 8.59
C PHE A 392 11.15 5.12 9.64
N THR A 393 11.29 4.78 10.92
CA THR A 393 10.69 5.54 12.01
C THR A 393 11.71 6.12 12.98
N SER A 394 11.48 7.36 13.41
CA SER A 394 12.34 8.09 14.35
C SER A 394 13.80 8.16 13.90
N CYS A 395 14.05 8.16 12.61
CA CYS A 395 15.39 8.20 12.03
C CYS A 395 15.84 9.65 11.77
N SER A 396 17.15 9.86 11.61
CA SER A 396 17.71 11.20 11.38
C SER A 396 18.77 11.21 10.29
N THR A 397 18.85 12.32 9.55
CA THR A 397 19.90 12.55 8.55
C THR A 397 20.56 13.92 8.67
N VAL A 398 21.84 13.98 8.32
CA VAL A 398 22.60 15.22 8.19
C VAL A 398 23.38 15.28 6.87
N ASP A 399 23.37 16.46 6.25
CA ASP A 399 24.19 16.79 5.08
C ASP A 399 24.00 15.86 3.86
N ASP A 400 22.77 15.40 3.63
CA ASP A 400 22.40 14.60 2.45
C ASP A 400 22.60 15.37 1.14
N HIS A 401 23.03 14.66 0.11
CA HIS A 401 23.24 15.21 -1.23
C HIS A 401 22.02 15.05 -2.15
N THR A 402 21.05 14.20 -1.81
CA THR A 402 19.74 14.14 -2.47
C THR A 402 18.72 13.40 -1.59
N ALA A 403 17.51 13.20 -2.10
CA ALA A 403 16.36 12.77 -1.31
C ALA A 403 16.38 11.29 -0.95
N SER A 404 15.87 10.93 0.23
CA SER A 404 15.34 9.59 0.51
C SER A 404 14.10 9.33 -0.35
N GLU A 405 13.91 8.10 -0.84
CA GLU A 405 12.85 7.76 -1.80
C GLU A 405 12.73 6.24 -2.04
N SER A 406 11.58 5.79 -2.55
CA SER A 406 11.47 4.49 -3.25
C SER A 406 12.14 4.57 -4.65
N HIS A 407 13.45 4.76 -4.68
CA HIS A 407 14.32 5.16 -5.81
C HIS A 407 13.91 4.81 -7.24
N ARG A 408 13.27 3.65 -7.49
CA ARG A 408 12.81 3.30 -8.84
C ARG A 408 11.67 2.29 -8.86
N ARG A 409 10.81 2.42 -9.87
CA ARG A 409 9.91 1.37 -10.39
C ARG A 409 8.99 0.73 -9.37
N TRP A 410 8.07 1.52 -8.83
CA TRP A 410 6.81 1.07 -8.22
C TRP A 410 6.96 0.27 -6.91
N GLY A 411 7.61 0.78 -5.86
CA GLY A 411 7.51 0.20 -4.50
C GLY A 411 6.14 0.43 -3.86
N GLN A 412 5.75 -0.38 -2.86
CA GLN A 412 4.45 -0.30 -2.18
C GLN A 412 4.60 0.00 -0.68
N ALA A 413 3.78 0.88 -0.11
CA ALA A 413 3.72 1.05 1.35
C ALA A 413 5.09 1.26 2.00
N LEU A 414 5.78 2.33 1.60
CA LEU A 414 6.95 2.84 2.34
C LEU A 414 6.49 3.95 3.28
N LEU A 415 6.84 3.83 4.55
CA LEU A 415 6.55 4.81 5.59
C LEU A 415 7.83 5.50 6.05
N TYR A 416 7.82 6.83 6.00
CA TYR A 416 8.79 7.71 6.63
C TYR A 416 8.07 8.43 7.77
N ASP A 417 8.39 8.05 9.00
CA ASP A 417 7.57 8.37 10.17
C ASP A 417 8.41 9.01 11.28
N LYS A 418 8.05 10.21 11.72
CA LYS A 418 8.81 10.92 12.78
C LYS A 418 10.30 11.08 12.46
N ASN A 419 10.64 11.12 11.17
CA ASN A 419 12.03 11.30 10.74
C ASN A 419 12.43 12.77 10.77
N SER A 420 13.71 13.03 11.00
CA SER A 420 14.30 14.38 10.97
C SER A 420 15.37 14.50 9.89
N HIS A 421 15.35 15.60 9.15
CA HIS A 421 16.34 15.90 8.12
C HIS A 421 16.94 17.27 8.35
N ASN A 422 18.28 17.34 8.33
CA ASN A 422 19.03 18.59 8.43
C ASN A 422 20.13 18.60 7.37
N SER A 423 19.76 18.93 6.14
CA SER A 423 20.65 18.83 4.98
C SER A 423 20.91 20.19 4.37
N LYS A 424 22.19 20.58 4.32
CA LYS A 424 22.65 21.82 3.66
C LYS A 424 23.03 21.61 2.20
N ASN A 425 23.29 20.35 1.81
CA ASN A 425 23.79 19.98 0.48
C ASN A 425 22.67 19.75 -0.55
N THR A 426 21.41 19.64 -0.11
CA THR A 426 20.24 19.47 -0.98
C THR A 426 19.05 20.23 -0.39
N THR A 427 18.21 20.80 -1.25
CA THR A 427 16.91 21.32 -0.83
C THR A 427 15.90 20.19 -0.64
N ARG A 428 15.86 19.20 -1.54
CA ARG A 428 14.90 18.09 -1.49
C ARG A 428 15.46 16.91 -0.72
N VAL A 429 14.81 16.53 0.37
CA VAL A 429 15.28 15.47 1.31
C VAL A 429 14.40 14.23 1.32
N LEU A 430 13.13 14.34 0.89
CA LEU A 430 12.23 13.19 0.79
C LEU A 430 11.35 13.29 -0.47
N GLY A 431 11.13 12.14 -1.12
CA GLY A 431 10.47 12.05 -2.41
C GLY A 431 9.52 10.88 -2.60
N LEU A 432 8.22 11.17 -2.69
CA LEU A 432 7.16 10.25 -3.11
C LEU A 432 6.60 10.72 -4.46
N TYR A 433 7.36 10.51 -5.54
CA TYR A 433 7.13 11.15 -6.84
C TYR A 433 7.47 10.28 -8.07
N ASN A 434 7.16 10.78 -9.26
CA ASN A 434 7.65 10.23 -10.51
C ASN A 434 9.05 10.78 -10.86
N ARG A 435 9.97 9.87 -11.21
CA ARG A 435 11.34 10.18 -11.65
C ARG A 435 11.52 10.25 -13.16
N GLY A 436 10.47 10.00 -13.94
CA GLY A 436 10.49 10.07 -15.40
C GLY A 436 11.64 9.27 -16.01
N ASP A 437 12.45 9.96 -16.80
CA ASP A 437 13.60 9.42 -17.51
C ASP A 437 14.89 9.38 -16.66
N TYR A 438 14.85 9.76 -15.38
CA TYR A 438 16.05 9.72 -14.54
C TYR A 438 16.58 8.29 -14.40
N GLY A 439 17.90 8.16 -14.47
CA GLY A 439 18.58 6.86 -14.38
C GLY A 439 18.41 6.06 -15.67
N THR A 440 17.67 4.95 -15.58
CA THR A 440 17.42 4.05 -16.72
C THR A 440 15.91 3.93 -16.98
N GLY A 441 15.20 5.06 -17.08
CA GLY A 441 13.74 5.09 -17.15
C GLY A 441 13.13 4.56 -15.86
N HIS A 442 13.36 5.29 -14.77
CA HIS A 442 12.90 4.86 -13.44
C HIS A 442 11.38 5.00 -13.29
N GLY A 443 10.77 6.01 -13.90
CA GLY A 443 9.33 6.26 -13.79
C GLY A 443 8.86 6.50 -12.35
N TRP A 444 7.63 6.11 -12.05
CA TRP A 444 7.06 6.16 -10.71
C TRP A 444 7.89 5.40 -9.67
N THR A 445 8.20 6.06 -8.55
CA THR A 445 8.96 5.45 -7.44
C THR A 445 8.15 4.44 -6.65
N GLY A 446 6.85 4.70 -6.46
CA GLY A 446 5.97 3.86 -5.67
C GLY A 446 4.56 4.43 -5.50
N THR A 447 3.73 3.64 -4.82
CA THR A 447 2.34 3.95 -4.46
C THR A 447 2.07 3.58 -2.99
N HIS A 448 1.00 4.12 -2.41
CA HIS A 448 0.62 3.92 -1.01
C HIS A 448 1.72 4.32 -0.02
N GLN A 449 2.61 5.22 -0.42
CA GLN A 449 3.73 5.69 0.41
C GLN A 449 3.28 6.83 1.32
N VAL A 450 3.88 6.94 2.51
CA VAL A 450 3.47 7.90 3.53
C VAL A 450 4.69 8.61 4.12
N ALA A 451 4.65 9.94 4.12
CA ALA A 451 5.45 10.78 5.00
C ALA A 451 4.56 11.25 6.15
N TRP A 452 4.84 10.79 7.37
CA TRP A 452 4.09 11.10 8.58
C TRP A 452 4.98 11.82 9.58
N ASN A 453 4.57 13.01 10.01
CA ASN A 453 5.29 13.79 11.03
C ASN A 453 6.80 13.96 10.76
N VAL A 454 7.19 14.16 9.49
CA VAL A 454 8.59 14.34 9.11
C VAL A 454 8.99 15.80 9.33
N SER A 455 10.10 16.03 10.04
CA SER A 455 10.65 17.37 10.29
C SER A 455 11.85 17.64 9.37
N ALA A 456 11.73 18.69 8.56
CA ALA A 456 12.75 19.17 7.64
C ALA A 456 12.56 20.68 7.35
N PRO A 457 12.65 21.56 8.37
CA PRO A 457 12.15 22.94 8.30
C PRO A 457 12.81 23.81 7.23
N ASN A 458 14.03 23.46 6.81
CA ASN A 458 14.80 24.19 5.79
C ASN A 458 14.82 23.46 4.43
N ASN A 459 14.04 22.40 4.27
CA ASN A 459 14.10 21.49 3.14
C ASN A 459 12.70 21.23 2.57
N GLN A 460 12.67 20.50 1.44
CA GLN A 460 11.49 20.16 0.68
C GLN A 460 11.19 18.66 0.78
N ILE A 461 9.90 18.35 0.95
CA ILE A 461 9.31 17.02 0.81
C ILE A 461 8.33 17.08 -0.37
N VAL A 462 8.47 16.14 -1.31
CA VAL A 462 7.63 16.10 -2.51
C VAL A 462 6.67 14.92 -2.47
N ILE A 463 5.37 15.22 -2.59
CA ILE A 463 4.27 14.25 -2.60
C ILE A 463 3.46 14.38 -3.90
N GLN A 464 3.54 13.37 -4.77
CA GLN A 464 2.75 13.31 -6.01
C GLN A 464 1.80 12.11 -5.99
N LYS A 465 0.63 12.27 -6.61
CA LYS A 465 -0.38 11.22 -6.76
C LYS A 465 0.00 10.27 -7.90
N PRO A 466 0.21 8.97 -7.62
CA PRO A 466 0.41 7.98 -8.67
C PRO A 466 -0.91 7.73 -9.46
N PRO A 467 -0.84 7.13 -10.67
CA PRO A 467 -2.03 6.83 -11.48
C PRO A 467 -3.02 5.89 -10.78
N ILE A 468 -2.51 4.96 -9.97
CA ILE A 468 -3.31 4.08 -9.12
C ILE A 468 -2.77 4.14 -7.69
N GLY A 469 -3.69 4.23 -6.73
CA GLY A 469 -3.41 4.44 -5.32
C GLY A 469 -3.11 5.90 -4.98
N GLN A 470 -2.51 6.10 -3.81
CA GLN A 470 -2.28 7.44 -3.26
C GLN A 470 -0.96 7.52 -2.51
N ASN A 471 -0.25 8.64 -2.61
CA ASN A 471 0.86 8.96 -1.70
C ASN A 471 0.42 10.07 -0.73
N TYR A 472 0.94 10.04 0.49
CA TYR A 472 0.47 10.88 1.59
C TYR A 472 1.62 11.67 2.22
N GLY A 473 1.38 12.94 2.54
CA GLY A 473 2.22 13.77 3.40
C GLY A 473 1.36 14.39 4.49
N ILE A 474 1.52 13.95 5.73
CA ILE A 474 0.62 14.31 6.84
C ILE A 474 1.44 14.80 8.03
N GLY A 475 1.10 15.98 8.56
CA GLY A 475 1.74 16.52 9.76
C GLY A 475 3.23 16.89 9.60
N CYS A 476 3.72 17.07 8.37
CA CYS A 476 5.14 17.30 8.12
C CYS A 476 5.52 18.77 8.34
N ASP A 477 6.66 19.02 8.98
CA ASP A 477 7.26 20.34 9.17
C ASP A 477 8.35 20.58 8.12
N ALA A 478 7.94 20.97 6.91
CA ALA A 478 8.82 21.22 5.76
C ALA A 478 8.11 22.06 4.70
N THR A 479 8.80 22.41 3.61
CA THR A 479 8.11 22.78 2.37
C THR A 479 7.54 21.51 1.73
N VAL A 480 6.23 21.28 1.87
CA VAL A 480 5.54 20.10 1.31
C VAL A 480 4.74 20.50 0.08
N ASP A 481 5.10 19.96 -1.08
CA ASP A 481 4.42 20.23 -2.36
C ASP A 481 4.49 19.04 -3.34
N ASN A 482 4.05 19.24 -4.58
CA ASN A 482 4.13 18.25 -5.66
C ASN A 482 5.21 18.57 -6.71
N LYS A 483 6.15 19.49 -6.42
CA LYS A 483 7.18 19.96 -7.36
C LYS A 483 8.36 18.98 -7.41
N GLY A 484 8.07 17.78 -7.91
CA GLY A 484 9.06 16.75 -8.22
C GLY A 484 9.86 17.04 -9.50
N PRO A 485 10.77 16.13 -9.88
CA PRO A 485 11.54 16.26 -11.12
C PRO A 485 10.67 16.33 -12.38
N PHE A 486 9.50 15.68 -12.36
CA PHE A 486 8.51 15.70 -13.45
C PHE A 486 7.15 16.16 -12.91
N PRO A 487 6.39 16.96 -13.68
CA PRO A 487 5.10 17.48 -13.23
C PRO A 487 4.06 16.37 -13.15
N ASN A 488 3.45 16.19 -11.98
CA ASN A 488 2.34 15.26 -11.75
C ASN A 488 1.35 15.85 -10.74
N PRO A 489 0.10 15.37 -10.69
CA PRO A 489 -0.88 15.81 -9.71
C PRO A 489 -0.38 15.67 -8.28
N VAL A 490 -0.87 16.54 -7.40
CA VAL A 490 -0.54 16.51 -5.97
C VAL A 490 -1.09 15.24 -5.32
N GLY A 491 -0.30 14.61 -4.46
CA GLY A 491 -0.79 13.56 -3.57
C GLY A 491 -1.64 14.12 -2.45
N TYR A 492 -2.01 13.30 -1.48
CA TYR A 492 -2.75 13.79 -0.32
C TYR A 492 -1.81 14.53 0.64
N ILE A 493 -2.05 15.81 0.89
CA ILE A 493 -1.25 16.62 1.82
C ILE A 493 -2.19 17.23 2.86
N GLU A 494 -1.85 17.08 4.14
CA GLU A 494 -2.67 17.57 5.26
C GLU A 494 -1.81 17.93 6.49
N GLY A 495 -2.18 18.98 7.22
CA GLY A 495 -1.53 19.33 8.49
C GLY A 495 -0.07 19.77 8.39
N THR A 496 0.38 20.30 7.24
CA THR A 496 1.76 20.81 7.10
C THR A 496 2.05 21.90 8.13
N GLY A 497 3.12 21.71 8.92
CA GLY A 497 3.52 22.62 10.00
C GLY A 497 2.71 22.49 11.30
N GLU A 498 1.72 21.61 11.35
CA GLU A 498 0.92 21.35 12.54
C GLU A 498 1.57 20.30 13.46
N ASN A 499 1.29 20.37 14.76
CA ASN A 499 1.69 19.34 15.71
C ASN A 499 0.67 18.19 15.70
N ILE A 500 0.97 17.12 14.97
CA ILE A 500 0.07 16.00 14.72
C ILE A 500 0.00 14.98 15.88
N THR A 501 -1.18 14.40 16.08
CA THR A 501 -1.38 13.17 16.86
C THR A 501 -2.16 12.12 16.03
N PRO A 502 -1.78 10.83 16.06
CA PRO A 502 -0.60 10.27 16.74
C PRO A 502 0.74 10.80 16.21
N GLU A 503 1.73 10.95 17.08
CA GLU A 503 3.07 11.45 16.68
C GLU A 503 3.79 10.50 15.73
N SER A 504 3.64 9.19 15.95
CA SER A 504 4.18 8.14 15.09
C SER A 504 3.01 7.29 14.61
N LEU A 505 2.88 7.16 13.30
CA LEU A 505 1.88 6.29 12.70
C LEU A 505 2.20 4.82 12.98
N TYR A 506 3.47 4.42 12.84
CA TYR A 506 3.90 3.04 13.06
C TYR A 506 3.60 2.58 14.50
N GLU A 507 4.02 3.37 15.49
CA GLU A 507 3.84 3.00 16.91
C GLU A 507 2.36 2.98 17.30
N ALA A 508 1.55 3.91 16.78
CA ALA A 508 0.11 3.93 17.02
C ALA A 508 -0.58 2.70 16.43
N GLN A 509 -0.24 2.32 15.20
CA GLN A 509 -0.79 1.13 14.55
C GLN A 509 -0.36 -0.15 15.26
N LEU A 510 0.90 -0.23 15.67
CA LEU A 510 1.43 -1.36 16.43
C LEU A 510 0.71 -1.52 17.77
N LEU A 511 0.54 -0.41 18.50
CA LEU A 511 -0.18 -0.42 19.77
C LEU A 511 -1.64 -0.84 19.60
N GLU A 512 -2.36 -0.27 18.62
CA GLU A 512 -3.76 -0.64 18.32
C GLU A 512 -3.86 -2.15 18.04
N ARG A 513 -3.00 -2.69 17.16
CA ARG A 513 -3.01 -4.10 16.79
C ARG A 513 -2.70 -5.02 17.95
N LEU A 514 -1.62 -4.76 18.71
CA LEU A 514 -1.22 -5.62 19.83
C LEU A 514 -2.20 -5.56 21.01
N THR A 515 -2.93 -4.45 21.15
CA THR A 515 -3.89 -4.26 22.24
C THR A 515 -5.25 -4.87 21.91
N TYR A 516 -5.77 -4.65 20.70
CA TYR A 516 -7.15 -4.98 20.36
C TYR A 516 -7.30 -6.12 19.35
N GLY A 517 -6.23 -6.47 18.63
CA GLY A 517 -6.29 -7.44 17.53
C GLY A 517 -6.74 -6.80 16.21
N LEU A 518 -7.34 -7.60 15.34
CA LEU A 518 -7.72 -7.20 13.99
C LEU A 518 -9.22 -6.90 13.88
N VAL A 519 -9.52 -5.77 13.24
CA VAL A 519 -10.86 -5.53 12.71
C VAL A 519 -11.01 -6.22 11.35
N PRO A 520 -12.25 -6.43 10.86
CA PRO A 520 -12.48 -7.08 9.57
C PRO A 520 -11.87 -6.29 8.41
N ASP A 521 -11.71 -6.97 7.26
CA ASP A 521 -11.39 -6.29 6.00
C ASP A 521 -12.59 -5.46 5.54
N ALA A 522 -12.33 -4.29 4.95
CA ALA A 522 -13.39 -3.45 4.43
C ALA A 522 -14.07 -4.14 3.21
N PRO A 523 -15.39 -4.02 3.05
CA PRO A 523 -16.07 -4.46 1.84
C PRO A 523 -15.50 -3.78 0.60
N GLY A 524 -15.33 -4.53 -0.48
CA GLY A 524 -14.79 -4.01 -1.74
C GLY A 524 -15.88 -3.52 -2.68
N ARG A 525 -15.58 -2.49 -3.49
CA ARG A 525 -16.41 -2.02 -4.62
C ARG A 525 -17.92 -1.96 -4.33
N LEU A 526 -18.32 -1.10 -3.41
CA LEU A 526 -19.73 -0.75 -3.29
C LEU A 526 -20.19 -0.07 -4.59
N THR A 527 -21.18 -0.66 -5.25
CA THR A 527 -21.72 -0.20 -6.54
C THR A 527 -23.25 -0.18 -6.54
N GLU A 528 -23.82 0.69 -7.36
CA GLU A 528 -25.23 0.64 -7.74
C GLU A 528 -25.39 -0.31 -8.93
N THR A 529 -26.41 -1.17 -8.87
CA THR A 529 -26.67 -2.18 -9.92
C THR A 529 -27.99 -1.98 -10.65
N ASP A 530 -28.95 -1.35 -9.99
CA ASP A 530 -30.21 -0.93 -10.60
C ASP A 530 -30.88 0.15 -9.73
N TYR A 531 -31.71 0.99 -10.32
CA TYR A 531 -32.53 1.93 -9.58
C TYR A 531 -33.83 2.27 -10.32
N SER A 532 -34.82 2.69 -9.55
CA SER A 532 -36.02 3.36 -10.05
C SER A 532 -36.25 4.61 -9.22
N PHE A 533 -36.53 5.74 -9.86
CA PHE A 533 -36.86 6.98 -9.16
C PHE A 533 -38.06 7.67 -9.80
N THR A 534 -39.17 7.76 -9.07
CA THR A 534 -40.40 8.43 -9.49
C THR A 534 -40.83 9.43 -8.41
N ASP A 535 -41.75 10.33 -8.74
CA ASP A 535 -42.24 11.35 -7.80
C ASP A 535 -42.78 10.78 -6.47
N ASN A 536 -43.22 9.52 -6.45
CA ASN A 536 -43.90 8.90 -5.31
C ASN A 536 -43.25 7.61 -4.77
N SER A 537 -42.22 7.09 -5.43
CA SER A 537 -41.57 5.83 -5.04
C SER A 537 -40.25 5.63 -5.76
N GLY A 538 -39.36 4.84 -5.18
CA GLY A 538 -38.13 4.45 -5.84
C GLY A 538 -37.39 3.39 -5.07
N TYR A 539 -36.36 2.86 -5.70
CA TYR A 539 -35.38 2.01 -5.04
C TYR A 539 -33.99 2.25 -5.64
N VAL A 540 -32.96 1.94 -4.86
CA VAL A 540 -31.58 1.79 -5.31
C VAL A 540 -31.08 0.42 -4.85
N ASN A 541 -30.70 -0.43 -5.80
CA ASN A 541 -30.06 -1.71 -5.55
C ASN A 541 -28.56 -1.50 -5.45
N LEU A 542 -27.99 -1.98 -4.36
CA LEU A 542 -26.59 -1.88 -4.01
C LEU A 542 -25.99 -3.28 -3.95
N GLU A 543 -24.77 -3.41 -4.47
CA GLU A 543 -23.95 -4.60 -4.33
C GLU A 543 -22.54 -4.22 -3.87
N TRP A 544 -21.89 -5.13 -3.16
CA TRP A 544 -20.49 -5.02 -2.76
C TRP A 544 -19.85 -6.40 -2.73
N ILE A 545 -18.52 -6.41 -2.73
CA ILE A 545 -17.72 -7.62 -2.58
C ILE A 545 -17.53 -7.87 -1.08
N ASP A 546 -18.01 -9.02 -0.61
CA ASP A 546 -17.62 -9.53 0.69
C ASP A 546 -16.18 -10.07 0.64
N ILE A 547 -15.29 -9.35 1.32
CA ILE A 547 -13.87 -9.69 1.39
C ILE A 547 -13.54 -10.42 2.67
N SER A 548 -14.19 -10.10 3.79
CA SER A 548 -13.69 -10.54 5.10
C SER A 548 -14.05 -12.00 5.39
N LEU A 549 -13.33 -12.58 6.33
CA LEU A 549 -13.65 -13.86 6.96
C LEU A 549 -14.06 -13.67 8.42
N ASP A 550 -13.98 -12.44 8.92
CA ASP A 550 -14.01 -12.15 10.35
C ASP A 550 -15.10 -11.16 10.71
N GLU A 551 -16.07 -10.93 9.82
CA GLU A 551 -17.22 -10.08 10.08
C GLU A 551 -18.39 -10.85 10.71
N ASN A 552 -19.05 -10.25 11.68
CA ASN A 552 -20.32 -10.76 12.24
C ASN A 552 -21.53 -10.04 11.65
N GLN A 553 -21.32 -8.84 11.10
CA GLN A 553 -22.36 -8.01 10.48
C GLN A 553 -21.75 -6.94 9.58
N TYR A 554 -22.58 -6.34 8.73
CA TYR A 554 -22.28 -5.07 8.07
C TYR A 554 -23.17 -3.94 8.55
N VAL A 555 -22.62 -2.72 8.50
CA VAL A 555 -23.35 -1.48 8.72
C VAL A 555 -23.35 -0.69 7.41
N LEU A 556 -24.54 -0.51 6.84
CA LEU A 556 -24.76 0.32 5.66
C LEU A 556 -25.29 1.68 6.09
N GLU A 557 -24.64 2.75 5.61
CA GLU A 557 -25.07 4.12 5.86
C GLU A 557 -25.34 4.87 4.56
N ARG A 558 -26.22 5.86 4.67
CA ARG A 558 -26.67 6.72 3.58
C ARG A 558 -26.58 8.18 3.99
N SER A 559 -26.16 9.02 3.06
CA SER A 559 -26.15 10.47 3.18
C SER A 559 -27.08 11.09 2.13
N THR A 560 -27.81 12.12 2.55
CA THR A 560 -28.71 12.92 1.70
C THR A 560 -28.20 14.36 1.50
N ASP A 561 -27.02 14.69 2.03
CA ASP A 561 -26.45 16.04 2.07
C ASP A 561 -25.07 16.13 1.41
N GLY A 562 -24.86 15.32 0.36
CA GLY A 562 -23.63 15.31 -0.42
C GLY A 562 -22.45 14.64 0.29
N GLY A 563 -22.70 13.72 1.22
CA GLY A 563 -21.67 13.03 2.00
C GLY A 563 -21.19 13.81 3.23
N THR A 564 -21.92 14.84 3.66
CA THR A 564 -21.55 15.64 4.84
C THR A 564 -21.89 14.91 6.13
N SER A 565 -23.09 14.32 6.21
CA SER A 565 -23.54 13.49 7.32
C SER A 565 -24.14 12.18 6.82
N PHE A 566 -23.98 11.12 7.61
CA PHE A 566 -24.46 9.78 7.27
C PHE A 566 -25.39 9.26 8.36
N GLU A 567 -26.51 8.71 7.93
CA GLU A 567 -27.43 7.98 8.79
C GLU A 567 -27.37 6.49 8.48
N LYS A 568 -27.44 5.67 9.52
CA LYS A 568 -27.49 4.22 9.36
C LYS A 568 -28.78 3.81 8.69
N LEU A 569 -28.64 3.11 7.57
CA LEU A 569 -29.74 2.57 6.79
C LEU A 569 -30.10 1.14 7.22
N ALA A 570 -29.08 0.29 7.43
CA ALA A 570 -29.29 -1.12 7.78
C ALA A 570 -28.15 -1.72 8.61
N HIS A 571 -28.51 -2.75 9.39
CA HIS A 571 -27.60 -3.76 9.92
C HIS A 571 -27.87 -5.06 9.15
N LEU A 572 -26.83 -5.65 8.60
CA LEU A 572 -26.92 -6.84 7.76
C LEU A 572 -26.12 -7.97 8.40
N GLY A 573 -26.55 -9.22 8.23
CA GLY A 573 -25.80 -10.38 8.71
C GLY A 573 -24.46 -10.56 8.00
N GLU A 574 -23.66 -11.50 8.50
CA GLU A 574 -22.43 -11.99 7.84
C GLU A 574 -22.69 -12.46 6.39
N ASN A 575 -21.67 -12.35 5.52
CA ASN A 575 -21.71 -12.79 4.13
C ASN A 575 -22.86 -12.21 3.25
N ILE A 576 -23.53 -11.13 3.68
CA ILE A 576 -24.51 -10.42 2.83
C ILE A 576 -23.75 -9.53 1.84
N GLU A 577 -24.12 -9.59 0.57
CA GLU A 577 -23.43 -8.89 -0.54
C GLU A 577 -24.31 -7.88 -1.29
N SER A 578 -25.59 -7.75 -0.92
CA SER A 578 -26.53 -6.86 -1.60
C SER A 578 -27.57 -6.26 -0.67
N TYR A 579 -28.11 -5.09 -1.04
CA TYR A 579 -29.19 -4.41 -0.34
C TYR A 579 -30.03 -3.53 -1.28
N SER A 580 -31.34 -3.54 -1.09
CA SER A 580 -32.27 -2.65 -1.81
C SER A 580 -32.77 -1.54 -0.89
N ASP A 581 -32.32 -0.30 -1.11
CA ASP A 581 -32.87 0.88 -0.44
C ASP A 581 -34.16 1.32 -1.13
N THR A 582 -35.32 1.04 -0.54
CA THR A 582 -36.64 1.38 -1.11
C THR A 582 -37.19 2.72 -0.63
N ASN A 583 -36.44 3.49 0.16
CA ASN A 583 -36.89 4.76 0.75
C ASN A 583 -36.23 5.95 0.06
N ILE A 584 -36.43 6.02 -1.26
CA ILE A 584 -35.84 7.01 -2.17
C ILE A 584 -36.79 8.19 -2.33
N LEU A 585 -36.35 9.37 -1.89
CA LEU A 585 -37.12 10.61 -1.78
C LEU A 585 -36.44 11.81 -2.46
N GLN A 586 -35.21 11.64 -2.94
CA GLN A 586 -34.46 12.67 -3.68
C GLN A 586 -33.60 12.01 -4.78
N ASP A 587 -33.00 12.83 -5.61
CA ASP A 587 -32.22 12.42 -6.78
C ASP A 587 -30.72 12.23 -6.51
N ASN A 588 -30.27 12.41 -5.28
CA ASN A 588 -28.85 12.30 -4.94
C ASN A 588 -28.66 11.57 -3.61
N TYR A 589 -27.86 10.50 -3.63
CA TYR A 589 -27.48 9.78 -2.42
C TYR A 589 -26.00 9.46 -2.43
N HIS A 590 -25.42 9.41 -1.23
CA HIS A 590 -24.12 8.79 -1.03
C HIS A 590 -24.25 7.59 -0.09
N TYR A 591 -23.63 6.48 -0.44
CA TYR A 591 -23.65 5.25 0.34
C TYR A 591 -22.23 4.84 0.73
N ARG A 592 -22.12 4.24 1.92
CA ARG A 592 -20.90 3.60 2.40
C ARG A 592 -21.25 2.41 3.28
N ILE A 593 -20.43 1.37 3.22
CA ILE A 593 -20.62 0.16 4.02
C ILE A 593 -19.33 -0.22 4.73
N LYS A 594 -19.44 -0.83 5.92
CA LYS A 594 -18.31 -1.38 6.66
C LYS A 594 -18.67 -2.73 7.29
N ALA A 595 -17.67 -3.57 7.48
CA ALA A 595 -17.76 -4.81 8.22
C ALA A 595 -17.48 -4.58 9.72
N VAL A 596 -18.07 -5.39 10.59
CA VAL A 596 -17.92 -5.27 12.05
C VAL A 596 -17.77 -6.64 12.69
N ASN A 597 -16.84 -6.76 13.63
CA ASN A 597 -16.69 -7.92 14.51
C ASN A 597 -16.71 -7.51 15.99
N GLU A 598 -16.44 -8.45 16.88
CA GLU A 598 -16.35 -8.20 18.33
C GLU A 598 -15.26 -7.18 18.69
N ILE A 599 -14.17 -7.13 17.92
CA ILE A 599 -13.07 -6.20 18.13
C ILE A 599 -13.48 -4.79 17.71
N GLY A 600 -14.08 -4.60 16.54
CA GLY A 600 -14.47 -3.28 16.07
C GLY A 600 -14.94 -3.25 14.62
N SER A 601 -14.92 -2.07 14.02
CA SER A 601 -15.30 -1.87 12.63
C SER A 601 -14.10 -1.84 11.71
N SER A 602 -14.25 -2.42 10.51
CA SER A 602 -13.39 -2.11 9.38
C SER A 602 -13.46 -0.60 9.04
N PRO A 603 -12.51 -0.08 8.25
CA PRO A 603 -12.75 1.13 7.47
C PRO A 603 -14.01 1.00 6.61
N TRP A 604 -14.51 2.14 6.14
CA TRP A 604 -15.56 2.17 5.13
C TRP A 604 -15.08 1.62 3.78
N SER A 605 -16.01 1.11 2.97
CA SER A 605 -15.83 0.89 1.54
C SER A 605 -15.46 2.18 0.80
N ASN A 606 -15.31 2.10 -0.52
CA ASN A 606 -15.40 3.31 -1.34
C ASN A 606 -16.73 4.05 -1.06
N LEU A 607 -16.66 5.38 -1.15
CA LEU A 607 -17.85 6.22 -1.10
C LEU A 607 -18.56 6.16 -2.46
N LEU A 608 -19.75 5.57 -2.49
CA LEU A 608 -20.57 5.49 -3.69
C LEU A 608 -21.46 6.74 -3.78
N HIS A 609 -21.36 7.49 -4.87
CA HIS A 609 -22.31 8.57 -5.20
C HIS A 609 -23.28 8.06 -6.26
N VAL A 610 -24.58 8.16 -5.98
CA VAL A 610 -25.67 7.76 -6.88
C VAL A 610 -26.49 8.99 -7.22
N GLU A 611 -26.54 9.34 -8.50
CA GLU A 611 -27.39 10.40 -9.04
C GLU A 611 -28.55 9.76 -9.81
N LEU A 612 -29.76 9.91 -9.28
CA LEU A 612 -30.97 9.28 -9.79
C LEU A 612 -31.70 10.27 -10.69
N SER A 613 -31.87 9.91 -11.96
CA SER A 613 -32.77 10.65 -12.83
C SER A 613 -34.20 10.12 -12.70
N ILE A 614 -35.20 11.01 -12.67
CA ILE A 614 -36.61 10.61 -12.67
C ILE A 614 -36.85 9.65 -13.84
N THR A 615 -37.07 8.39 -13.49
CA THR A 615 -37.59 7.37 -14.38
C THR A 615 -39.07 7.67 -14.54
N ALA A 616 -39.43 8.62 -15.41
CA ALA A 616 -40.83 8.92 -15.71
C ALA A 616 -41.47 7.63 -16.25
N GLY A 617 -42.16 6.88 -15.38
CA GLY A 617 -42.72 5.55 -15.61
C GLY A 617 -42.82 5.16 -17.08
N LEU A 618 -41.71 4.61 -17.58
CA LEU A 618 -41.69 3.75 -18.74
C LEU A 618 -41.38 2.38 -18.16
N SER A 619 -42.32 1.84 -17.39
CA SER A 619 -42.46 0.39 -17.39
C SER A 619 -42.63 0.01 -18.86
N SER A 620 -41.64 -0.68 -19.41
CA SER A 620 -41.91 -1.57 -20.52
C SER A 620 -42.94 -2.57 -20.01
N PRO A 621 -44.14 -2.67 -20.58
CA PRO A 621 -44.96 -3.85 -20.42
C PRO A 621 -44.33 -4.94 -21.31
N GLU A 622 -43.15 -5.44 -20.93
CA GLU A 622 -42.75 -6.81 -21.25
C GLU A 622 -43.23 -7.61 -20.03
N ASP A 623 -44.29 -8.42 -20.07
CA ASP A 623 -44.66 -9.37 -21.10
C ASP A 623 -46.18 -9.56 -21.16
N GLN A 624 -46.82 -9.12 -22.25
CA GLN A 624 -48.02 -9.84 -22.74
C GLN A 624 -48.47 -9.48 -24.17
N HIS A 625 -47.97 -8.41 -24.78
CA HIS A 625 -48.46 -7.94 -26.10
C HIS A 625 -47.33 -7.63 -27.08
N GLU A 626 -47.38 -8.27 -28.25
CA GLU A 626 -46.40 -8.15 -29.32
C GLU A 626 -46.67 -6.83 -30.08
N ILE A 627 -45.89 -5.78 -29.79
CA ILE A 627 -45.94 -4.48 -30.47
C ILE A 627 -44.61 -4.25 -31.20
N ILE A 628 -44.66 -4.09 -32.52
CA ILE A 628 -43.49 -3.90 -33.38
C ILE A 628 -43.66 -2.64 -34.21
N VAL A 629 -42.64 -1.78 -34.25
CA VAL A 629 -42.60 -0.57 -35.08
C VAL A 629 -41.46 -0.69 -36.09
N PHE A 630 -41.77 -0.68 -37.38
CA PHE A 630 -40.79 -0.92 -38.44
C PHE A 630 -41.16 -0.23 -39.77
N PRO A 631 -40.20 0.05 -40.67
CA PRO A 631 -38.77 -0.06 -40.46
C PRO A 631 -38.25 1.00 -39.46
N ASN A 632 -37.13 0.73 -38.80
CA ASN A 632 -36.39 1.72 -38.02
C ASN A 632 -34.89 1.48 -38.27
N PRO A 633 -34.18 2.34 -39.03
CA PRO A 633 -34.63 3.64 -39.53
C PRO A 633 -35.76 3.58 -40.59
N PHE A 634 -36.62 4.61 -40.62
CA PHE A 634 -37.71 4.77 -41.60
C PHE A 634 -37.44 5.90 -42.59
N THR A 635 -38.21 5.93 -43.68
CA THR A 635 -38.13 6.96 -44.73
C THR A 635 -39.47 7.72 -44.80
N ASP A 636 -40.40 7.28 -45.66
CA ASP A 636 -41.69 7.93 -45.86
C ASP A 636 -42.85 7.22 -45.16
N LEU A 637 -42.65 5.96 -44.79
CA LEU A 637 -43.67 5.09 -44.19
C LEU A 637 -43.13 4.42 -42.94
N LEU A 638 -44.00 4.35 -41.93
CA LEU A 638 -43.79 3.61 -40.70
C LEU A 638 -44.96 2.64 -40.49
N THR A 639 -44.68 1.40 -40.15
CA THR A 639 -45.68 0.38 -39.82
C THR A 639 -45.64 0.09 -38.33
N VAL A 640 -46.81 0.10 -37.70
CA VAL A 640 -47.01 -0.34 -36.34
C VAL A 640 -47.85 -1.61 -36.38
N LYS A 641 -47.30 -2.73 -35.91
CA LYS A 641 -48.00 -4.00 -35.75
C LYS A 641 -48.27 -4.23 -34.28
N SER A 642 -49.51 -4.57 -33.92
CA SER A 642 -49.90 -4.83 -32.54
C SER A 642 -50.87 -5.99 -32.42
N SER A 643 -50.68 -6.82 -31.39
CA SER A 643 -51.60 -7.88 -30.97
C SER A 643 -52.83 -7.35 -30.21
N ILE A 644 -52.91 -6.05 -29.92
CA ILE A 644 -54.05 -5.37 -29.28
C ILE A 644 -54.56 -4.20 -30.12
N SER A 645 -55.75 -3.69 -29.81
CA SER A 645 -56.31 -2.55 -30.54
C SER A 645 -55.55 -1.27 -30.18
N ILE A 646 -55.12 -0.50 -31.18
CA ILE A 646 -54.52 0.83 -30.96
C ILE A 646 -55.58 1.87 -31.31
N GLN A 647 -55.85 2.80 -30.38
CA GLN A 647 -56.75 3.94 -30.61
C GLN A 647 -55.99 5.13 -31.17
N ASN A 648 -54.89 5.52 -30.51
CA ASN A 648 -54.10 6.69 -30.91
C ASN A 648 -52.62 6.35 -31.05
N ILE A 649 -51.98 7.01 -32.00
CA ILE A 649 -50.53 6.98 -32.23
C ILE A 649 -50.05 8.41 -32.32
N VAL A 650 -49.06 8.76 -31.50
CA VAL A 650 -48.55 10.12 -31.39
C VAL A 650 -47.05 10.10 -31.64
N LEU A 651 -46.58 10.92 -32.58
CA LEU A 651 -45.16 11.10 -32.84
C LEU A 651 -44.69 12.41 -32.23
N TYR A 652 -43.55 12.37 -31.56
CA TYR A 652 -42.86 13.50 -30.96
C TYR A 652 -41.53 13.72 -31.66
N ASP A 653 -41.10 14.98 -31.81
CA ASP A 653 -39.72 15.29 -32.17
C ASP A 653 -38.76 15.12 -30.97
N ALA A 654 -37.47 15.27 -31.22
CA ALA A 654 -36.43 15.12 -30.19
C ALA A 654 -36.53 16.11 -29.01
N VAL A 655 -37.33 17.18 -29.13
CA VAL A 655 -37.59 18.15 -28.06
C VAL A 655 -38.97 17.96 -27.42
N GLY A 656 -39.67 16.86 -27.72
CA GLY A 656 -40.93 16.47 -27.08
C GLY A 656 -42.19 17.15 -27.66
N ARG A 657 -42.10 17.84 -28.80
CA ARG A 657 -43.28 18.44 -29.45
C ARG A 657 -44.01 17.39 -30.29
N VAL A 658 -45.33 17.36 -30.21
CA VAL A 658 -46.15 16.50 -31.07
C VAL A 658 -46.03 16.95 -32.52
N VAL A 659 -45.51 16.08 -33.38
CA VAL A 659 -45.36 16.32 -34.82
C VAL A 659 -46.40 15.59 -35.67
N LYS A 660 -47.00 14.51 -35.13
CA LYS A 660 -48.10 13.80 -35.81
C LYS A 660 -48.99 13.08 -34.81
N HIS A 661 -50.29 13.06 -35.10
CA HIS A 661 -51.29 12.31 -34.34
C HIS A 661 -52.13 11.48 -35.32
N VAL A 662 -52.25 10.18 -35.07
CA VAL A 662 -53.00 9.24 -35.92
C VAL A 662 -54.01 8.51 -35.06
N ILE A 663 -55.28 8.59 -35.45
CA ILE A 663 -56.35 7.79 -34.86
C ILE A 663 -56.41 6.49 -35.65
N ALA A 664 -56.08 5.37 -35.01
CA ALA A 664 -56.00 4.05 -35.65
C ALA A 664 -57.29 3.23 -35.45
N ASN A 665 -57.81 3.19 -34.22
CA ASN A 665 -58.96 2.39 -33.78
C ASN A 665 -59.01 0.95 -34.35
N LYS A 666 -57.87 0.26 -34.41
CA LYS A 666 -57.80 -1.11 -34.95
C LYS A 666 -56.68 -1.95 -34.31
N LYS A 667 -56.89 -3.27 -34.33
CA LYS A 667 -55.88 -4.31 -34.04
C LYS A 667 -55.15 -4.71 -35.34
N GLY A 668 -53.88 -5.12 -35.23
CA GLY A 668 -53.08 -5.56 -36.38
C GLY A 668 -52.13 -4.46 -36.88
N GLU A 669 -52.01 -4.29 -38.19
CA GLU A 669 -51.05 -3.37 -38.81
C GLU A 669 -51.66 -2.00 -39.12
N VAL A 670 -51.00 -0.94 -38.65
CA VAL A 670 -51.28 0.47 -38.93
C VAL A 670 -50.12 1.04 -39.73
N LEU A 671 -50.38 1.49 -40.95
CA LEU A 671 -49.41 2.19 -41.78
C LEU A 671 -49.55 3.70 -41.59
N ILE A 672 -48.43 4.37 -41.31
CA ILE A 672 -48.36 5.79 -41.01
C ILE A 672 -47.49 6.47 -42.07
N ASN A 673 -48.07 7.44 -42.78
CA ASN A 673 -47.31 8.30 -43.68
C ASN A 673 -46.59 9.38 -42.87
N VAL A 674 -45.27 9.42 -42.97
CA VAL A 674 -44.36 10.32 -42.25
C VAL A 674 -43.45 11.08 -43.21
N LYS A 675 -43.80 11.13 -44.51
CA LYS A 675 -43.02 11.80 -45.56
C LYS A 675 -42.75 13.29 -45.26
N ASP A 676 -43.68 13.94 -44.59
CA ASP A 676 -43.66 15.34 -44.16
C ASP A 676 -42.69 15.65 -43.01
N LEU A 677 -42.20 14.64 -42.29
CA LEU A 677 -41.22 14.84 -41.21
C LEU A 677 -39.81 15.12 -41.76
N SER A 678 -39.03 15.98 -41.10
CA SER A 678 -37.62 16.17 -41.42
C SER A 678 -36.78 14.94 -41.00
N ASN A 679 -35.56 14.80 -41.50
CA ASN A 679 -34.64 13.78 -40.99
C ASN A 679 -34.30 14.06 -39.53
N GLY A 680 -34.22 13.02 -38.70
CA GLY A 680 -33.93 13.18 -37.28
C GLY A 680 -34.44 12.05 -36.41
N ILE A 681 -34.29 12.24 -35.10
CA ILE A 681 -34.79 11.34 -34.06
C ILE A 681 -36.22 11.77 -33.70
N TYR A 682 -37.11 10.79 -33.64
CA TYR A 682 -38.48 10.93 -33.21
C TYR A 682 -38.81 9.87 -32.16
N PHE A 683 -39.87 10.10 -31.40
CA PHE A 683 -40.44 9.12 -30.49
C PHE A 683 -41.89 8.84 -30.90
N ILE A 684 -42.31 7.59 -30.83
CA ILE A 684 -43.68 7.18 -31.14
C ILE A 684 -44.34 6.60 -29.89
N ALA A 685 -45.44 7.21 -29.44
CA ALA A 685 -46.32 6.71 -28.39
C ALA A 685 -47.54 6.03 -29.01
N LEU A 686 -47.93 4.87 -28.47
CA LEU A 686 -49.16 4.18 -28.84
C LEU A 686 -50.10 4.15 -27.64
N TYR A 687 -51.40 4.32 -27.89
CA TYR A 687 -52.43 4.35 -26.86
C TYR A 687 -53.58 3.40 -27.16
N SER A 688 -54.05 2.68 -26.14
CA SER A 688 -55.31 1.92 -26.14
C SER A 688 -56.12 2.35 -24.92
N ASP A 689 -57.41 2.58 -25.08
CA ASP A 689 -58.32 3.02 -24.00
C ASP A 689 -57.79 4.21 -23.17
N ASN A 690 -57.14 5.16 -23.85
CA ASN A 690 -56.41 6.31 -23.31
C ASN A 690 -55.14 6.00 -22.48
N ASP A 691 -54.80 4.74 -22.26
CA ASP A 691 -53.54 4.33 -21.64
C ASP A 691 -52.42 4.21 -22.68
N ARG A 692 -51.22 4.69 -22.33
CA ARG A 692 -50.03 4.53 -23.19
C ARG A 692 -49.51 3.10 -23.08
N ILE A 693 -49.54 2.36 -24.18
CA ILE A 693 -49.16 0.94 -24.25
C ILE A 693 -47.76 0.70 -24.81
N ALA A 694 -47.16 1.68 -25.51
CA ALA A 694 -45.78 1.61 -25.99
C ALA A 694 -45.19 3.01 -26.21
N PHE A 695 -43.86 3.12 -26.09
CA PHE A 695 -43.11 4.32 -26.41
C PHE A 695 -41.73 3.98 -26.98
N ASN A 696 -41.55 4.16 -28.29
CA ASN A 696 -40.34 3.71 -28.99
C ASN A 696 -39.57 4.88 -29.60
N LYS A 697 -38.23 4.80 -29.58
CA LYS A 697 -37.37 5.69 -30.37
C LYS A 697 -37.32 5.22 -31.83
N ILE A 698 -37.55 6.13 -32.77
CA ILE A 698 -37.50 5.88 -34.22
C ILE A 698 -36.66 6.94 -34.93
N VAL A 699 -35.97 6.55 -36.01
CA VAL A 699 -35.03 7.43 -36.74
C VAL A 699 -35.47 7.59 -38.19
N LYS A 700 -35.63 8.84 -38.67
CA LYS A 700 -35.92 9.14 -40.09
C LYS A 700 -34.64 9.42 -40.86
N ASN A 701 -34.42 8.68 -41.95
CA ASN A 701 -33.28 8.83 -42.87
C ASN A 701 -33.73 9.21 -44.30
N MET A 702 -32.84 9.87 -45.04
CA MET A 702 -33.00 10.07 -46.50
C MET A 702 -32.62 8.79 -47.26
N ILE A 703 -33.41 8.43 -48.28
CA ILE A 703 -32.99 7.42 -49.28
C ILE A 703 -31.85 8.06 -50.10
N ILE A 704 -30.62 7.61 -49.91
CA ILE A 704 -29.56 7.82 -50.89
C ILE A 704 -29.89 6.89 -52.07
N GLY A 705 -30.38 7.45 -53.17
CA GLY A 705 -30.64 6.68 -54.38
C GLY A 705 -29.35 5.98 -54.83
N GLN A 706 -29.38 4.66 -54.90
CA GLN A 706 -28.35 3.86 -55.55
C GLN A 706 -28.33 4.20 -57.05
N SER A 707 -27.29 4.88 -57.51
CA SER A 707 -26.82 4.73 -58.88
C SER A 707 -25.91 3.50 -58.93
N GLY A 708 -26.41 2.38 -59.46
CA GLY A 708 -25.56 1.24 -59.86
C GLY A 708 -25.20 1.32 -61.35
N PRO A 709 -24.61 0.25 -61.91
CA PRO A 709 -23.58 -0.63 -61.36
C PRO A 709 -22.18 -0.01 -61.37
#